data_AF-A0A8J5S6H9-F1
#
_entry.id   AF-A0A8J5S6H9-F1
#
_cell.length_a   1.000
_cell.length_b   1.000
_cell.length_c   1.000
_cell.angle_alpha   90.00
_cell.angle_beta   90.00
_cell.angle_gamma   90.00
#
_symmetry.space_group_name_H-M   'P 1'
#
loop_
_entity.id
_entity.type
_entity.pdbx_description
1 polymer ?
#
loop_
_entity_poly.entity_id
_entity_poly.type
_entity_poly.pdbx_seq_one_letter_code
_entity_poly.pdbx_strand_id
1 'polypeptide(L)'
;MPLLLSGAPSSSPPPPLAAAAEALCCAPPSRRLSTNVMFRQKLSFLVTFQVQHVRCAPHLIKSAVKGIRSNATNGENGATEPARELLERLFAKTQSLDAGASQDSELIMSIDVLKSEFEAALATLRKKEGDLRDAEKRVSVDQIRLNRTKQDLDQREGEINKAYARQQEMERSLAKASRDLILQVNQINHMKILVDEQDKKIASSQDLLSQKVIEVEKLKQDMLKNDEEAALMRSEIESKEQRLLEANQAAAQQEATISGLRSEIKRKEIDIARSKKLRKANELKLKIAEKELEKQNLGWSAAQQELKEVAKLVSKDMNCIKDTMTDFKRVRSLLDAVRSELIASKEAFSSSRRQIEDQAVQMQKQVQELADQRLLLLSYNQNLEAATSEIQGKTKELNAAHSRCHELESQLLQEKESVGSLEAELTKERKSLEDKTEQVELLQKELVQKENEYGSSQKLVEIKESELLEARNEVQDMKSKLESIQIAVQEKDLELSETQYRLGEVNTQVVELQQLLNSKEDQLVQVTTELQDKEQHIQTLQNELDSMRFSCSQAESVVQKIAELTGNLASSVEGGEMDIYALLDDEISSTGTALKSNLHKHNQLEADIEKLKESLHQKDMGLRAAHKALDAKDQELKAVLRRWDTREKELNKMEDLLKDPSDIKRPSDLSYETAGDGIVGETGLKKLQTKAAEAEALAAATTLKKLADMANGFLRSGKTGPAIDLVAASRSVDSNKGDSKIEPNKGMGVILDAEKQIAGLFALTEQLITDAGINGAQQPHLQNQNM
;
A
#
# COMPACT_ATOMS: atom_id res chain seq x y z
N MET A 1 -53.81 -51.89 -68.95
CA MET A 1 -54.80 -51.95 -67.86
C MET A 1 -54.57 -50.74 -66.94
N PRO A 2 -55.63 -50.15 -66.35
CA PRO A 2 -55.77 -48.68 -66.45
C PRO A 2 -55.96 -47.91 -65.12
N LEU A 3 -55.49 -46.64 -65.09
CA LEU A 3 -56.12 -45.47 -64.41
C LEU A 3 -56.17 -45.51 -62.85
N LEU A 4 -56.29 -44.42 -62.07
CA LEU A 4 -56.21 -42.96 -62.31
C LEU A 4 -55.80 -42.22 -61.00
N LEU A 5 -55.03 -41.13 -61.16
CA LEU A 5 -54.99 -39.84 -60.42
C LEU A 5 -55.40 -39.66 -58.92
N SER A 6 -54.67 -38.71 -58.31
CA SER A 6 -55.15 -37.63 -57.39
C SER A 6 -55.26 -37.90 -55.89
N GLY A 7 -54.84 -36.90 -55.08
CA GLY A 7 -55.27 -36.70 -53.69
C GLY A 7 -54.16 -36.57 -52.66
N ALA A 8 -53.91 -35.35 -52.17
CA ALA A 8 -53.10 -35.06 -50.98
C ALA A 8 -53.97 -34.31 -49.93
N PRO A 9 -53.46 -33.89 -48.76
CA PRO A 9 -53.23 -34.79 -47.63
C PRO A 9 -53.91 -34.31 -46.32
N SER A 10 -54.18 -35.22 -45.38
CA SER A 10 -54.24 -34.89 -43.94
C SER A 10 -54.23 -36.16 -43.07
N SER A 11 -53.47 -36.15 -41.97
CA SER A 11 -53.38 -37.26 -41.01
C SER A 11 -53.79 -36.81 -39.61
N SER A 12 -55.00 -37.20 -39.21
CA SER A 12 -55.44 -37.36 -37.81
C SER A 12 -54.87 -38.70 -37.27
N PRO A 13 -55.04 -39.14 -35.99
CA PRO A 13 -55.91 -38.62 -34.93
C PRO A 13 -55.20 -38.48 -33.53
N PRO A 14 -55.67 -39.00 -32.35
CA PRO A 14 -55.86 -38.13 -31.18
C PRO A 14 -55.15 -38.58 -29.86
N PRO A 15 -55.16 -37.75 -28.80
CA PRO A 15 -54.67 -38.13 -27.47
C PRO A 15 -55.77 -38.74 -26.57
N PRO A 16 -55.42 -39.70 -25.69
CA PRO A 16 -56.24 -40.00 -24.52
C PRO A 16 -55.46 -40.13 -23.18
N LEU A 17 -55.98 -39.42 -22.18
CA LEU A 17 -55.95 -39.74 -20.74
C LEU A 17 -54.62 -39.73 -19.96
N ALA A 18 -54.74 -39.50 -18.65
CA ALA A 18 -53.65 -39.25 -17.72
C ALA A 18 -53.51 -40.37 -16.67
N ALA A 19 -52.28 -40.55 -16.19
CA ALA A 19 -51.95 -41.19 -14.91
C ALA A 19 -50.70 -40.50 -14.32
N ALA A 20 -50.46 -40.63 -13.01
CA ALA A 20 -49.48 -39.82 -12.29
C ALA A 20 -48.15 -40.55 -11.99
N ALA A 21 -47.05 -39.81 -11.95
CA ALA A 21 -45.89 -40.08 -11.10
C ALA A 21 -45.03 -38.82 -10.88
N GLU A 22 -44.61 -38.63 -9.62
CA GLU A 22 -43.37 -38.01 -9.12
C GLU A 22 -42.61 -36.97 -9.97
N ALA A 23 -42.67 -35.70 -9.56
CA ALA A 23 -41.72 -34.66 -9.95
C ALA A 23 -40.67 -34.46 -8.82
N LEU A 24 -39.41 -34.78 -9.09
CA LEU A 24 -38.34 -34.79 -8.08
C LEU A 24 -37.37 -33.60 -8.27
N CYS A 25 -37.22 -32.82 -7.19
CA CYS A 25 -36.19 -31.81 -6.91
C CYS A 25 -35.35 -31.21 -8.05
N CYS A 26 -35.59 -29.93 -8.38
CA CYS A 26 -34.50 -29.00 -8.68
C CYS A 26 -34.89 -27.57 -8.24
N ALA A 27 -34.20 -27.02 -7.24
CA ALA A 27 -34.48 -25.70 -6.68
C ALA A 27 -33.21 -24.82 -6.66
N PRO A 28 -33.17 -23.68 -7.36
CA PRO A 28 -32.10 -22.70 -7.20
C PRO A 28 -32.31 -21.90 -5.89
N PRO A 29 -31.25 -21.56 -5.14
CA PRO A 29 -31.38 -20.88 -3.86
C PRO A 29 -31.84 -19.44 -4.00
N SER A 30 -32.47 -18.95 -2.92
CA SER A 30 -33.09 -17.64 -2.76
C SER A 30 -32.38 -16.47 -3.47
N ARG A 31 -33.09 -15.84 -4.41
CA ARG A 31 -33.04 -14.37 -4.52
C ARG A 31 -33.41 -13.82 -3.14
N ARG A 32 -32.45 -13.27 -2.39
CA ARG A 32 -32.79 -12.46 -1.22
C ARG A 32 -33.57 -11.25 -1.75
N LEU A 33 -34.83 -11.09 -1.30
CA LEU A 33 -35.53 -9.84 -1.54
C LEU A 33 -34.69 -8.74 -0.90
N SER A 34 -34.40 -7.68 -1.66
CA SER A 34 -33.92 -6.43 -1.09
C SER A 34 -35.06 -5.82 -0.28
N THR A 35 -35.23 -6.29 0.96
CA THR A 35 -35.99 -5.62 2.00
C THR A 35 -35.29 -4.29 2.24
N ASN A 36 -35.73 -3.27 1.49
CA ASN A 36 -35.26 -1.90 1.60
C ASN A 36 -35.81 -1.30 2.90
N VAL A 37 -35.29 -1.82 4.03
CA VAL A 37 -35.53 -1.30 5.37
C VAL A 37 -34.80 0.03 5.41
N MET A 38 -35.52 1.07 5.00
CA MET A 38 -35.16 2.46 5.16
C MET A 38 -35.00 2.74 6.65
N PHE A 39 -33.82 2.42 7.19
CA PHE A 39 -33.45 2.62 8.58
C PHE A 39 -33.23 4.11 8.79
N ARG A 40 -34.34 4.87 8.84
CA ARG A 40 -34.43 6.26 9.29
C ARG A 40 -34.12 6.28 10.79
N GLN A 41 -32.87 6.00 11.13
CA GLN A 41 -32.38 6.11 12.48
C GLN A 41 -32.39 7.59 12.84
N LYS A 42 -33.41 7.99 13.61
CA LYS A 42 -33.40 9.23 14.38
C LYS A 42 -32.33 9.11 15.47
N LEU A 43 -31.07 9.17 15.06
CA LEU A 43 -29.92 9.45 15.92
C LEU A 43 -29.35 10.82 15.58
N SER A 44 -30.25 11.81 15.49
CA SER A 44 -29.96 13.18 15.88
C SER A 44 -29.70 13.25 17.40
N PHE A 45 -28.73 12.46 17.89
CA PHE A 45 -28.19 12.63 19.24
C PHE A 45 -27.23 13.81 19.18
N LEU A 46 -27.84 14.99 19.04
CA LEU A 46 -27.21 16.28 19.22
C LEU A 46 -26.77 16.34 20.68
N VAL A 47 -25.56 15.84 20.95
CA VAL A 47 -24.76 16.24 22.11
C VAL A 47 -24.19 17.64 21.85
N THR A 48 -25.07 18.56 21.45
CA THR A 48 -25.07 19.87 22.08
C THR A 48 -25.36 19.63 23.57
N PHE A 49 -24.32 19.29 24.32
CA PHE A 49 -24.08 20.03 25.54
C PHE A 49 -23.90 21.50 25.12
N GLN A 50 -25.04 22.15 24.90
CA GLN A 50 -25.15 23.58 25.04
C GLN A 50 -24.61 23.83 26.45
N VAL A 51 -23.40 24.38 26.52
CA VAL A 51 -22.86 24.90 27.78
C VAL A 51 -23.73 26.11 28.10
N GLN A 52 -24.89 25.82 28.67
CA GLN A 52 -25.56 26.76 29.52
C GLN A 52 -24.52 27.07 30.60
N HIS A 53 -23.93 28.25 30.48
CA HIS A 53 -23.55 29.01 31.64
C HIS A 53 -24.84 29.27 32.44
N VAL A 54 -25.33 28.22 33.11
CA VAL A 54 -25.87 28.33 34.46
C VAL A 54 -24.73 28.94 35.26
N ARG A 55 -24.64 30.27 35.19
CA ARG A 55 -24.05 31.06 36.24
C ARG A 55 -24.76 30.58 37.49
N CYS A 56 -24.07 29.82 38.33
CA CYS A 56 -24.55 29.49 39.66
C CYS A 56 -24.61 30.82 40.45
N ALA A 57 -25.69 31.57 40.22
CA ALA A 57 -26.02 32.74 40.99
C ALA A 57 -26.05 32.29 42.46
N PRO A 58 -25.38 33.01 43.39
CA PRO A 58 -25.16 32.55 44.75
C PRO A 58 -26.46 32.62 45.58
N HIS A 59 -27.42 31.75 45.26
CA HIS A 59 -28.75 31.66 45.85
C HIS A 59 -28.79 30.77 47.10
N LEU A 60 -27.67 30.71 47.83
CA LEU A 60 -27.58 30.04 49.14
C LEU A 60 -26.98 30.91 50.27
N ILE A 61 -26.86 32.23 50.05
CA ILE A 61 -26.59 33.20 51.14
C ILE A 61 -27.84 34.08 51.36
N LYS A 62 -28.94 33.47 51.81
CA LYS A 62 -30.15 34.21 52.26
C LYS A 62 -30.86 33.63 53.49
N SER A 63 -30.37 32.52 54.03
CA SER A 63 -30.87 31.88 55.26
C SER A 63 -30.04 32.25 56.50
N ALA A 64 -28.70 32.18 56.41
CA ALA A 64 -27.79 32.38 57.55
C ALA A 64 -27.95 33.73 58.27
N VAL A 65 -28.16 34.82 57.53
CA VAL A 65 -28.30 36.17 58.10
C VAL A 65 -29.65 36.38 58.82
N LYS A 66 -30.67 35.54 58.56
CA LYS A 66 -32.00 35.71 59.15
C LYS A 66 -32.12 35.19 60.59
N GLY A 67 -31.21 34.31 61.03
CA GLY A 67 -31.21 33.75 62.39
C GLY A 67 -30.49 34.58 63.46
N ILE A 68 -29.61 35.52 63.06
CA ILE A 68 -28.76 36.26 64.01
C ILE A 68 -29.52 37.42 64.68
N ARG A 69 -30.55 37.97 64.04
CA ARG A 69 -31.29 39.15 64.53
C ARG A 69 -32.35 38.83 65.61
N SER A 70 -32.72 37.57 65.83
CA SER A 70 -33.81 37.19 66.74
C SER A 70 -33.38 36.89 68.19
N ASN A 71 -32.09 36.75 68.47
CA ASN A 71 -31.60 36.36 69.81
C ASN A 71 -31.00 37.53 70.62
N ALA A 72 -30.98 38.74 70.06
CA ALA A 72 -30.58 39.96 70.77
C ALA A 72 -31.74 40.58 71.60
N THR A 73 -32.97 40.08 71.43
CA THR A 73 -34.20 40.65 72.00
C THR A 73 -34.90 39.66 72.92
N ASN A 74 -34.24 39.29 74.02
CA ASN A 74 -34.85 38.64 75.20
C ASN A 74 -33.98 38.83 76.47
N GLY A 75 -33.33 39.98 76.59
CA GLY A 75 -33.11 40.58 77.91
C GLY A 75 -34.37 41.37 78.26
N GLU A 76 -34.94 41.14 79.45
CA GLU A 76 -36.21 41.77 79.83
C GLU A 76 -36.09 43.30 79.84
N ASN A 77 -37.02 44.00 79.17
CA ASN A 77 -37.35 45.39 79.50
C ASN A 77 -38.17 45.44 80.82
N GLY A 78 -37.67 44.77 81.86
CA GLY A 78 -38.13 45.00 83.23
C GLY A 78 -37.67 46.40 83.63
N ALA A 79 -38.61 47.28 83.99
CA ALA A 79 -38.40 48.70 84.25
C ALA A 79 -37.45 48.94 85.43
N THR A 80 -36.17 48.80 85.12
CA THR A 80 -35.04 48.94 86.05
C THR A 80 -34.24 50.11 85.52
N GLU A 81 -34.30 51.20 86.26
CA GLU A 81 -33.67 52.47 85.92
C GLU A 81 -32.18 52.27 85.57
N PRO A 82 -31.65 52.93 84.52
CA PRO A 82 -30.25 52.80 84.16
C PRO A 82 -29.35 53.05 85.37
N ALA A 83 -28.39 52.15 85.63
CA ALA A 83 -27.44 52.35 86.73
C ALA A 83 -26.70 53.70 86.64
N ARG A 84 -26.56 54.24 85.41
CA ARG A 84 -26.14 55.62 85.15
C ARG A 84 -27.08 56.65 85.80
N GLU A 85 -28.38 56.59 85.52
CA GLU A 85 -29.38 57.55 86.04
C GLU A 85 -29.60 57.41 87.56
N LEU A 86 -29.47 56.20 88.11
CA LEU A 86 -29.42 55.97 89.56
C LEU A 86 -28.18 56.64 90.21
N LEU A 87 -26.99 56.45 89.64
CA LEU A 87 -25.76 57.10 90.11
C LEU A 87 -25.80 58.63 89.93
N GLU A 88 -26.37 59.12 88.83
CA GLU A 88 -26.52 60.54 88.49
C GLU A 88 -27.52 61.22 89.45
N ARG A 89 -28.59 60.52 89.88
CA ARG A 89 -29.49 60.96 90.96
C ARG A 89 -28.84 60.91 92.33
N LEU A 90 -28.13 59.83 92.68
CA LEU A 90 -27.38 59.71 93.93
C LEU A 90 -26.39 60.87 94.10
N PHE A 91 -25.67 61.21 93.02
CA PHE A 91 -24.73 62.33 92.99
C PHE A 91 -25.43 63.67 93.24
N ALA A 92 -26.53 63.95 92.55
CA ALA A 92 -27.34 65.16 92.76
C ALA A 92 -27.94 65.23 94.18
N LYS A 93 -28.39 64.10 94.73
CA LYS A 93 -28.97 64.01 96.08
C LYS A 93 -27.92 64.21 97.17
N THR A 94 -26.71 63.67 96.97
CA THR A 94 -25.57 63.92 97.86
C THR A 94 -25.19 65.40 97.89
N GLN A 95 -25.19 66.09 96.72
CA GLN A 95 -24.98 67.54 96.66
C GLN A 95 -26.07 68.34 97.39
N SER A 96 -27.33 67.88 97.39
CA SER A 96 -28.42 68.57 98.09
C SER A 96 -28.32 68.50 99.63
N LEU A 97 -27.64 67.49 100.17
CA LEU A 97 -27.44 67.32 101.62
C LEU A 97 -26.34 68.24 102.19
N ASP A 98 -25.40 68.68 101.36
CA ASP A 98 -24.30 69.58 101.73
C ASP A 98 -24.77 71.05 101.93
N ALA A 99 -26.02 71.35 101.55
CA ALA A 99 -26.53 72.72 101.41
C ALA A 99 -27.57 73.16 102.46
N GLY A 100 -27.93 72.32 103.45
CA GLY A 100 -28.98 72.65 104.42
C GLY A 100 -28.91 71.87 105.74
N ALA A 101 -28.42 72.52 106.80
CA ALA A 101 -28.22 71.91 108.11
C ALA A 101 -29.15 72.51 109.19
N SER A 102 -30.38 72.01 109.33
CA SER A 102 -31.25 72.33 110.48
C SER A 102 -32.39 71.33 110.76
N GLN A 103 -32.10 70.01 110.79
CA GLN A 103 -32.90 68.99 111.51
C GLN A 103 -32.23 67.60 111.46
N ASP A 104 -31.67 67.14 112.58
CA ASP A 104 -30.93 65.86 112.64
C ASP A 104 -31.79 64.63 112.30
N SER A 105 -33.11 64.71 112.53
CA SER A 105 -34.07 63.67 112.17
C SER A 105 -34.22 63.50 110.65
N GLU A 106 -34.14 64.59 109.88
CA GLU A 106 -34.23 64.54 108.41
C GLU A 106 -32.90 64.08 107.79
N LEU A 107 -31.77 64.43 108.41
CA LEU A 107 -30.44 64.03 107.93
C LEU A 107 -30.25 62.51 108.02
N ILE A 108 -30.61 61.89 109.15
CA ILE A 108 -30.52 60.43 109.34
C ILE A 108 -31.45 59.71 108.35
N MET A 109 -32.70 60.15 108.22
CA MET A 109 -33.66 59.59 107.25
C MET A 109 -33.12 59.69 105.81
N SER A 110 -32.48 60.81 105.46
CA SER A 110 -31.88 61.02 104.15
C SER A 110 -30.64 60.17 103.91
N ILE A 111 -29.84 59.88 104.94
CA ILE A 111 -28.68 58.99 104.87
C ILE A 111 -29.12 57.54 104.62
N ASP A 112 -30.15 57.03 105.34
CA ASP A 112 -30.67 55.67 105.11
C ASP A 112 -31.35 55.54 103.73
N VAL A 113 -32.00 56.59 103.24
CA VAL A 113 -32.53 56.62 101.86
C VAL A 113 -31.40 56.66 100.82
N LEU A 114 -30.37 57.48 101.01
CA LEU A 114 -29.20 57.55 100.11
C LEU A 114 -28.45 56.20 100.09
N LYS A 115 -28.29 55.56 101.24
CA LYS A 115 -27.75 54.20 101.38
C LYS A 115 -28.60 53.17 100.64
N SER A 116 -29.93 53.23 100.78
CA SER A 116 -30.86 52.35 100.06
C SER A 116 -30.77 52.54 98.53
N GLU A 117 -30.62 53.77 98.06
CA GLU A 117 -30.39 54.09 96.65
C GLU A 117 -29.01 53.58 96.16
N PHE A 118 -27.94 53.68 96.98
CA PHE A 118 -26.64 53.10 96.68
C PHE A 118 -26.67 51.56 96.63
N GLU A 119 -27.37 50.92 97.57
CA GLU A 119 -27.56 49.46 97.57
C GLU A 119 -28.37 49.01 96.35
N ALA A 120 -29.36 49.78 95.90
CA ALA A 120 -30.08 49.55 94.65
C ALA A 120 -29.21 49.76 93.40
N ALA A 121 -28.37 50.81 93.36
CA ALA A 121 -27.41 51.04 92.28
C ALA A 121 -26.38 49.89 92.19
N LEU A 122 -25.88 49.41 93.34
CA LEU A 122 -24.99 48.24 93.39
C LEU A 122 -25.69 46.93 93.02
N ALA A 123 -26.97 46.75 93.37
CA ALA A 123 -27.76 45.58 92.98
C ALA A 123 -28.02 45.55 91.46
N THR A 124 -28.35 46.70 90.85
CA THR A 124 -28.55 46.81 89.40
C THR A 124 -27.24 46.63 88.63
N LEU A 125 -26.11 47.17 89.11
CA LEU A 125 -24.79 46.90 88.55
C LEU A 125 -24.39 45.42 88.65
N ARG A 126 -24.59 44.77 89.80
CA ARG A 126 -24.34 43.32 89.96
C ARG A 126 -25.25 42.46 89.06
N LYS A 127 -26.51 42.85 88.86
CA LYS A 127 -27.38 42.20 87.85
C LYS A 127 -26.79 42.35 86.45
N LYS A 128 -26.30 43.53 86.07
CA LYS A 128 -25.67 43.77 84.75
C LYS A 128 -24.33 43.04 84.59
N GLU A 129 -23.53 42.91 85.65
CA GLU A 129 -22.32 42.08 85.68
C GLU A 129 -22.66 40.57 85.49
N GLY A 130 -23.80 40.12 86.03
CA GLY A 130 -24.40 38.81 85.75
C GLY A 130 -24.82 38.67 84.29
N ASP A 131 -25.67 39.58 83.79
CA ASP A 131 -26.14 39.62 82.40
C ASP A 131 -24.98 39.59 81.39
N LEU A 132 -23.89 40.32 81.68
CA LEU A 132 -22.66 40.39 80.89
C LEU A 132 -21.85 39.08 80.93
N ARG A 133 -21.61 38.50 82.12
CA ARG A 133 -20.94 37.19 82.21
C ARG A 133 -21.72 36.08 81.50
N ASP A 134 -23.06 36.14 81.53
CA ASP A 134 -23.88 35.18 80.80
C ASP A 134 -23.92 35.49 79.28
N ALA A 135 -23.76 36.75 78.87
CA ALA A 135 -23.52 37.10 77.47
C ALA A 135 -22.16 36.59 76.97
N GLU A 136 -21.10 36.75 77.76
CA GLU A 136 -19.75 36.26 77.50
C GLU A 136 -19.71 34.72 77.38
N LYS A 137 -20.40 34.00 78.28
CA LYS A 137 -20.61 32.54 78.16
C LYS A 137 -21.33 32.18 76.86
N ARG A 138 -22.41 32.90 76.50
CA ARG A 138 -23.14 32.66 75.24
C ARG A 138 -22.25 32.90 74.02
N VAL A 139 -21.50 34.00 73.98
CA VAL A 139 -20.53 34.31 72.92
C VAL A 139 -19.43 33.26 72.83
N SER A 140 -18.94 32.74 73.96
CA SER A 140 -17.95 31.66 74.00
C SER A 140 -18.49 30.35 73.42
N VAL A 141 -19.73 29.98 73.79
CA VAL A 141 -20.42 28.82 73.21
C VAL A 141 -20.67 29.01 71.71
N ASP A 142 -21.03 30.23 71.28
CA ASP A 142 -21.24 30.56 69.87
C ASP A 142 -19.94 30.57 69.07
N GLN A 143 -18.81 30.99 69.63
CA GLN A 143 -17.50 30.89 68.99
C GLN A 143 -17.08 29.42 68.82
N ILE A 144 -17.31 28.56 69.82
CA ILE A 144 -17.08 27.12 69.72
C ILE A 144 -17.99 26.49 68.65
N ARG A 145 -19.26 26.90 68.61
CA ARG A 145 -20.24 26.46 67.60
C ARG A 145 -19.83 26.89 66.20
N LEU A 146 -19.41 28.14 66.02
CA LEU A 146 -18.93 28.70 64.76
C LEU A 146 -17.67 27.99 64.26
N ASN A 147 -16.69 27.74 65.15
CA ASN A 147 -15.47 27.02 64.81
C ASN A 147 -15.77 25.59 64.33
N ARG A 148 -16.72 24.88 64.98
CA ARG A 148 -17.19 23.56 64.52
C ARG A 148 -17.88 23.65 63.16
N THR A 149 -18.82 24.58 62.95
CA THR A 149 -19.48 24.72 61.65
C THR A 149 -18.53 25.16 60.54
N LYS A 150 -17.41 25.82 60.86
CA LYS A 150 -16.34 26.08 59.90
C LYS A 150 -15.62 24.78 59.52
N GLN A 151 -15.17 23.98 60.48
CA GLN A 151 -14.52 22.68 60.21
C GLN A 151 -15.43 21.73 59.39
N ASP A 152 -16.74 21.72 59.70
CA ASP A 152 -17.77 21.00 58.94
C ASP A 152 -17.95 21.49 57.48
N LEU A 153 -17.61 22.76 57.19
CA LEU A 153 -17.64 23.34 55.85
C LEU A 153 -16.32 23.08 55.13
N ASP A 154 -15.18 23.31 55.80
CA ASP A 154 -13.83 23.02 55.29
C ASP A 154 -13.72 21.52 54.88
N GLN A 155 -14.30 20.60 55.65
CA GLN A 155 -14.39 19.18 55.30
C GLN A 155 -15.27 18.95 54.05
N ARG A 156 -16.47 19.53 53.99
CA ARG A 156 -17.36 19.38 52.84
C ARG A 156 -16.76 19.95 51.55
N GLU A 157 -16.04 21.07 51.62
CA GLU A 157 -15.30 21.62 50.50
C GLU A 157 -14.18 20.65 50.05
N GLY A 158 -13.45 20.05 51.01
CA GLY A 158 -12.50 18.97 50.73
C GLY A 158 -13.12 17.73 50.07
N GLU A 159 -14.37 17.37 50.41
CA GLU A 159 -15.12 16.28 49.79
C GLU A 159 -15.65 16.64 48.39
N ILE A 160 -16.14 17.87 48.20
CA ILE A 160 -16.58 18.41 46.91
C ILE A 160 -15.39 18.47 45.93
N ASN A 161 -14.22 18.94 46.37
CA ASN A 161 -13.03 19.00 45.55
C ASN A 161 -12.54 17.60 45.13
N LYS A 162 -12.64 16.60 46.02
CA LYS A 162 -12.38 15.17 45.69
C LYS A 162 -13.40 14.62 44.69
N ALA A 163 -14.68 15.00 44.80
CA ALA A 163 -15.72 14.60 43.86
C ALA A 163 -15.50 15.23 42.47
N TYR A 164 -15.15 16.52 42.42
CA TYR A 164 -14.86 17.24 41.17
C TYR A 164 -13.63 16.68 40.45
N ALA A 165 -12.55 16.36 41.17
CA ALA A 165 -11.38 15.70 40.60
C ALA A 165 -11.72 14.33 39.98
N ARG A 166 -12.60 13.54 40.63
CA ARG A 166 -13.10 12.27 40.09
C ARG A 166 -13.99 12.47 38.86
N GLN A 167 -14.88 13.46 38.87
CA GLN A 167 -15.70 13.81 37.70
C GLN A 167 -14.81 14.15 36.51
N GLN A 168 -13.81 15.02 36.71
CA GLN A 168 -12.91 15.44 35.64
C GLN A 168 -12.10 14.26 35.05
N GLU A 169 -11.75 13.26 35.87
CA GLU A 169 -11.09 12.03 35.38
C GLU A 169 -12.04 11.11 34.61
N MET A 170 -13.30 11.00 35.04
CA MET A 170 -14.35 10.33 34.25
C MET A 170 -14.60 11.05 32.92
N GLU A 171 -14.57 12.38 32.89
CA GLU A 171 -14.69 13.17 31.66
C GLU A 171 -13.49 12.96 30.72
N ARG A 172 -12.24 12.93 31.24
CA ARG A 172 -11.03 12.60 30.45
C ARG A 172 -11.13 11.21 29.82
N SER A 173 -11.49 10.21 30.61
CA SER A 173 -11.59 8.82 30.16
C SER A 173 -12.75 8.61 29.17
N LEU A 174 -13.90 9.25 29.39
CA LEU A 174 -15.01 9.27 28.43
C LEU A 174 -14.64 9.98 27.12
N ALA A 175 -13.94 11.11 27.19
CA ALA A 175 -13.44 11.82 26.01
C ALA A 175 -12.37 11.00 25.25
N LYS A 176 -11.59 10.16 25.95
CA LYS A 176 -10.70 9.19 25.32
C LYS A 176 -11.50 8.07 24.62
N ALA A 177 -12.39 7.39 25.34
CA ALA A 177 -13.21 6.31 24.78
C ALA A 177 -14.05 6.77 23.57
N SER A 178 -14.54 8.02 23.58
CA SER A 178 -15.23 8.64 22.45
C SER A 178 -14.32 8.82 21.22
N ARG A 179 -13.07 9.29 21.41
CA ARG A 179 -12.08 9.36 20.33
C ARG A 179 -11.68 7.98 19.80
N ASP A 180 -11.47 7.02 20.69
CA ASP A 180 -11.14 5.64 20.33
C ASP A 180 -12.28 4.98 19.52
N LEU A 181 -13.55 5.24 19.89
CA LEU A 181 -14.73 4.78 19.15
C LEU A 181 -14.86 5.46 17.77
N ILE A 182 -14.56 6.76 17.65
CA ILE A 182 -14.56 7.46 16.35
C ILE A 182 -13.49 6.86 15.42
N LEU A 183 -12.31 6.52 15.94
CA LEU A 183 -11.27 5.84 15.17
C LEU A 183 -11.73 4.45 14.69
N GLN A 184 -12.39 3.67 15.55
CA GLN A 184 -12.98 2.37 15.16
C GLN A 184 -14.08 2.52 14.09
N VAL A 185 -14.98 3.50 14.23
CA VAL A 185 -16.01 3.78 13.21
C VAL A 185 -15.39 4.16 11.87
N ASN A 186 -14.32 4.95 11.87
CA ASN A 186 -13.60 5.31 10.64
C ASN A 186 -12.89 4.09 10.01
N GLN A 187 -12.29 3.21 10.80
CA GLN A 187 -11.71 1.94 10.33
C GLN A 187 -12.77 1.01 9.74
N ILE A 188 -13.92 0.86 10.39
CA ILE A 188 -15.06 0.06 9.91
C ILE A 188 -15.59 0.63 8.58
N ASN A 189 -15.74 1.95 8.47
CA ASN A 189 -16.14 2.60 7.22
C ASN A 189 -15.13 2.39 6.08
N HIS A 190 -13.82 2.45 6.38
CA HIS A 190 -12.79 2.15 5.39
C HIS A 190 -12.81 0.69 4.92
N MET A 191 -12.90 -0.27 5.85
CA MET A 191 -13.06 -1.68 5.48
C MET A 191 -14.35 -1.93 4.67
N LYS A 192 -15.45 -1.25 5.01
CA LYS A 192 -16.69 -1.34 4.24
C LYS A 192 -16.50 -0.87 2.79
N ILE A 193 -15.82 0.27 2.57
CA ILE A 193 -15.54 0.75 1.21
C ILE A 193 -14.71 -0.28 0.42
N LEU A 194 -13.71 -0.90 1.05
CA LEU A 194 -12.92 -1.97 0.43
C LEU A 194 -13.75 -3.21 0.09
N VAL A 195 -14.72 -3.60 0.93
CA VAL A 195 -15.68 -4.68 0.63
C VAL A 195 -16.61 -4.27 -0.51
N ASP A 196 -17.21 -3.08 -0.46
CA ASP A 196 -18.07 -2.52 -1.52
C ASP A 196 -17.32 -2.37 -2.87
N GLU A 197 -15.98 -2.31 -2.88
CA GLU A 197 -15.14 -2.37 -4.09
C GLU A 197 -14.83 -3.79 -4.57
N GLN A 198 -14.56 -4.72 -3.65
CA GLN A 198 -14.35 -6.13 -4.01
C GLN A 198 -15.63 -6.77 -4.54
N ASP A 199 -16.80 -6.47 -3.95
CA ASP A 199 -18.09 -6.96 -4.44
C ASP A 199 -18.39 -6.48 -5.87
N LYS A 200 -17.98 -5.25 -6.24
CA LYS A 200 -18.07 -4.76 -7.64
C LYS A 200 -17.12 -5.50 -8.59
N LYS A 201 -15.90 -5.81 -8.13
CA LYS A 201 -14.92 -6.60 -8.90
C LYS A 201 -15.41 -8.04 -9.10
N ILE A 202 -16.01 -8.64 -8.07
CA ILE A 202 -16.63 -9.97 -8.13
C ILE A 202 -17.82 -9.96 -9.09
N ALA A 203 -18.72 -8.98 -9.00
CA ALA A 203 -19.86 -8.84 -9.90
C ALA A 203 -19.43 -8.72 -11.38
N SER A 204 -18.51 -7.79 -11.70
CA SER A 204 -17.99 -7.65 -13.07
C SER A 204 -17.26 -8.90 -13.58
N SER A 205 -16.56 -9.62 -12.70
CA SER A 205 -15.94 -10.92 -13.04
C SER A 205 -16.99 -12.01 -13.29
N GLN A 206 -18.10 -12.00 -12.54
CA GLN A 206 -19.20 -12.95 -12.69
C GLN A 206 -20.04 -12.67 -13.95
N ASP A 207 -20.23 -11.40 -14.32
CA ASP A 207 -20.87 -11.00 -15.58
C ASP A 207 -20.02 -11.41 -16.78
N LEU A 208 -18.71 -11.15 -16.75
CA LEU A 208 -17.75 -11.59 -17.78
C LEU A 208 -17.71 -13.13 -17.90
N LEU A 209 -17.71 -13.85 -16.77
CA LEU A 209 -17.78 -15.30 -16.77
C LEU A 209 -19.11 -15.81 -17.37
N SER A 210 -20.23 -15.14 -17.06
CA SER A 210 -21.54 -15.47 -17.63
C SER A 210 -21.57 -15.25 -19.14
N GLN A 211 -20.98 -14.17 -19.64
CA GLN A 211 -20.78 -13.94 -21.08
C GLN A 211 -19.94 -15.05 -21.71
N LYS A 212 -18.84 -15.47 -21.07
CA LYS A 212 -17.99 -16.55 -21.58
C LYS A 212 -18.66 -17.93 -21.54
N VAL A 213 -19.55 -18.20 -20.57
CA VAL A 213 -20.39 -19.42 -20.58
C VAL A 213 -21.36 -19.41 -21.76
N ILE A 214 -21.97 -18.28 -22.09
CA ILE A 214 -22.85 -18.14 -23.27
C ILE A 214 -22.06 -18.33 -24.57
N GLU A 215 -20.85 -17.77 -24.65
CA GLU A 215 -19.94 -17.94 -25.80
C GLU A 215 -19.52 -19.42 -25.99
N VAL A 216 -19.17 -20.12 -24.91
CA VAL A 216 -18.83 -21.55 -24.94
C VAL A 216 -20.02 -22.42 -25.34
N GLU A 217 -21.23 -22.14 -24.83
CA GLU A 217 -22.42 -22.89 -25.23
C GLU A 217 -22.80 -22.63 -26.70
N LYS A 218 -22.59 -21.41 -27.21
CA LYS A 218 -22.73 -21.11 -28.64
C LYS A 218 -21.71 -21.89 -29.48
N LEU A 219 -20.41 -21.85 -29.11
CA LEU A 219 -19.36 -22.60 -29.81
C LEU A 219 -19.63 -24.10 -29.82
N LYS A 220 -20.19 -24.65 -28.73
CA LYS A 220 -20.65 -26.04 -28.62
C LYS A 220 -21.83 -26.34 -29.54
N GLN A 221 -22.80 -25.44 -29.69
CA GLN A 221 -23.89 -25.59 -30.67
C GLN A 221 -23.39 -25.49 -32.12
N ASP A 222 -22.44 -24.60 -32.40
CA ASP A 222 -21.87 -24.46 -33.75
C ASP A 222 -20.96 -25.66 -34.09
N MET A 223 -20.24 -26.25 -33.12
CA MET A 223 -19.55 -27.53 -33.29
C MET A 223 -20.52 -28.68 -33.61
N LEU A 224 -21.65 -28.79 -32.90
CA LEU A 224 -22.63 -29.86 -33.15
C LEU A 224 -23.20 -29.79 -34.59
N LYS A 225 -23.48 -28.59 -35.10
CA LYS A 225 -23.88 -28.39 -36.51
C LYS A 225 -22.77 -28.83 -37.47
N ASN A 226 -21.52 -28.47 -37.21
CA ASN A 226 -20.39 -28.88 -38.04
C ASN A 226 -20.20 -30.41 -38.05
N ASP A 227 -20.45 -31.10 -36.92
CA ASP A 227 -20.42 -32.56 -36.83
C ASP A 227 -21.60 -33.22 -37.58
N GLU A 228 -22.79 -32.62 -37.55
CA GLU A 228 -23.97 -33.02 -38.34
C GLU A 228 -23.72 -32.83 -39.85
N GLU A 229 -23.21 -31.67 -40.27
CA GLU A 229 -22.81 -31.39 -41.66
C GLU A 229 -21.71 -32.35 -42.13
N ALA A 230 -20.72 -32.64 -41.28
CA ALA A 230 -19.70 -33.64 -41.57
C ALA A 230 -20.27 -35.07 -41.66
N ALA A 231 -21.32 -35.40 -40.89
CA ALA A 231 -22.02 -36.68 -41.03
C ALA A 231 -22.79 -36.78 -42.35
N LEU A 232 -23.46 -35.70 -42.78
CA LEU A 232 -24.12 -35.61 -44.08
C LEU A 232 -23.12 -35.73 -45.24
N MET A 233 -21.98 -35.02 -45.16
CA MET A 233 -20.91 -35.12 -46.17
C MET A 233 -20.32 -36.54 -46.25
N ARG A 234 -20.09 -37.22 -45.11
CA ARG A 234 -19.66 -38.62 -45.09
C ARG A 234 -20.66 -39.54 -45.80
N SER A 235 -21.95 -39.40 -45.51
CA SER A 235 -23.00 -40.19 -46.18
C SER A 235 -23.11 -39.91 -47.68
N GLU A 236 -22.89 -38.66 -48.11
CA GLU A 236 -22.87 -38.32 -49.53
C GLU A 236 -21.63 -38.88 -50.25
N ILE A 237 -20.48 -38.94 -49.57
CA ILE A 237 -19.25 -39.60 -50.06
C ILE A 237 -19.49 -41.11 -50.21
N GLU A 238 -20.01 -41.79 -49.18
CA GLU A 238 -20.37 -43.22 -49.25
C GLU A 238 -21.33 -43.51 -50.41
N SER A 239 -22.33 -42.64 -50.62
CA SER A 239 -23.26 -42.73 -51.75
C SER A 239 -22.58 -42.52 -53.12
N LYS A 240 -21.54 -41.69 -53.21
CA LYS A 240 -20.74 -41.47 -54.43
C LYS A 240 -19.80 -42.64 -54.69
N GLU A 241 -19.15 -43.17 -53.66
CA GLU A 241 -18.27 -44.35 -53.74
C GLU A 241 -19.04 -45.59 -54.20
N GLN A 242 -20.23 -45.85 -53.65
CA GLN A 242 -21.10 -46.94 -54.09
C GLN A 242 -21.47 -46.81 -55.58
N ARG A 243 -21.83 -45.61 -56.04
CA ARG A 243 -22.12 -45.35 -57.47
C ARG A 243 -20.88 -45.51 -58.36
N LEU A 244 -19.69 -45.19 -57.87
CA LEU A 244 -18.43 -45.44 -58.59
C LEU A 244 -18.10 -46.94 -58.66
N LEU A 245 -18.36 -47.72 -57.60
CA LEU A 245 -18.22 -49.18 -57.62
C LEU A 245 -19.17 -49.82 -58.64
N GLU A 246 -20.43 -49.38 -58.69
CA GLU A 246 -21.43 -49.83 -59.69
C GLU A 246 -21.00 -49.47 -61.12
N ALA A 247 -20.54 -48.23 -61.34
CA ALA A 247 -20.05 -47.79 -62.64
C ALA A 247 -18.79 -48.57 -63.09
N ASN A 248 -17.87 -48.87 -62.18
CA ASN A 248 -16.67 -49.67 -62.45
C ASN A 248 -17.04 -51.13 -62.79
N GLN A 249 -18.02 -51.73 -62.11
CA GLN A 249 -18.53 -53.05 -62.47
C GLN A 249 -19.18 -53.06 -63.85
N ALA A 250 -19.98 -52.04 -64.18
CA ALA A 250 -20.57 -51.89 -65.51
C ALA A 250 -19.50 -51.69 -66.61
N ALA A 251 -18.46 -50.92 -66.35
CA ALA A 251 -17.32 -50.74 -67.25
C ALA A 251 -16.57 -52.06 -67.50
N ALA A 252 -16.30 -52.85 -66.46
CA ALA A 252 -15.67 -54.16 -66.59
C ALA A 252 -16.52 -55.15 -67.40
N GLN A 253 -17.85 -55.13 -67.23
CA GLN A 253 -18.78 -55.91 -68.06
C GLN A 253 -18.74 -55.45 -69.53
N GLN A 254 -18.73 -54.14 -69.78
CA GLN A 254 -18.62 -53.60 -71.14
C GLN A 254 -17.29 -54.01 -71.80
N GLU A 255 -16.16 -53.88 -71.10
CA GLU A 255 -14.85 -54.32 -71.61
C GLU A 255 -14.84 -55.82 -71.96
N ALA A 256 -15.43 -56.67 -71.10
CA ALA A 256 -15.58 -58.09 -71.38
C ALA A 256 -16.38 -58.32 -72.68
N THR A 257 -17.53 -57.66 -72.89
CA THR A 257 -18.31 -57.78 -74.13
C THR A 257 -17.54 -57.27 -75.36
N ILE A 258 -16.81 -56.16 -75.24
CA ILE A 258 -15.97 -55.60 -76.31
C ILE A 258 -14.85 -56.59 -76.69
N SER A 259 -14.24 -57.27 -75.71
CA SER A 259 -13.23 -58.32 -75.97
C SER A 259 -13.82 -59.52 -76.75
N GLY A 260 -15.06 -59.90 -76.43
CA GLY A 260 -15.82 -60.93 -77.14
C GLY A 260 -16.15 -60.54 -78.58
N LEU A 261 -16.68 -59.33 -78.78
CA LEU A 261 -16.98 -58.78 -80.11
C LEU A 261 -15.71 -58.66 -80.98
N ARG A 262 -14.60 -58.14 -80.42
CA ARG A 262 -13.29 -58.11 -81.11
C ARG A 262 -12.81 -59.50 -81.53
N SER A 263 -13.10 -60.53 -80.74
CA SER A 263 -12.74 -61.92 -81.04
C SER A 263 -13.63 -62.52 -82.14
N GLU A 264 -14.93 -62.22 -82.14
CA GLU A 264 -15.84 -62.65 -83.21
C GLU A 264 -15.57 -61.94 -84.53
N ILE A 265 -15.23 -60.65 -84.52
CA ILE A 265 -14.82 -59.89 -85.72
C ILE A 265 -13.62 -60.57 -86.38
N LYS A 266 -12.56 -60.91 -85.62
CA LYS A 266 -11.41 -61.67 -86.12
C LYS A 266 -11.81 -63.02 -86.73
N ARG A 267 -12.81 -63.71 -86.17
CA ARG A 267 -13.35 -64.96 -86.74
C ARG A 267 -14.02 -64.68 -88.10
N LYS A 268 -14.88 -63.66 -88.19
CA LYS A 268 -15.55 -63.27 -89.44
C LYS A 268 -14.57 -62.82 -90.53
N GLU A 269 -13.51 -62.10 -90.18
CA GLU A 269 -12.45 -61.71 -91.12
C GLU A 269 -11.79 -62.93 -91.78
N ILE A 270 -11.48 -63.97 -91.00
CA ILE A 270 -10.93 -65.24 -91.50
C ILE A 270 -11.93 -65.94 -92.43
N ASP A 271 -13.22 -65.97 -92.09
CA ASP A 271 -14.26 -66.59 -92.92
C ASP A 271 -14.55 -65.81 -94.21
N ILE A 272 -14.49 -64.47 -94.16
CA ILE A 272 -14.55 -63.61 -95.36
C ILE A 272 -13.33 -63.87 -96.25
N ALA A 273 -12.13 -64.04 -95.68
CA ALA A 273 -10.93 -64.38 -96.44
C ALA A 273 -11.02 -65.77 -97.10
N ARG A 274 -11.59 -66.77 -96.40
CA ARG A 274 -11.92 -68.10 -96.96
C ARG A 274 -12.91 -67.99 -98.12
N SER A 275 -14.02 -67.28 -97.92
CA SER A 275 -15.07 -67.05 -98.93
C SER A 275 -14.54 -66.31 -100.17
N LYS A 276 -13.66 -65.31 -99.98
CA LYS A 276 -13.00 -64.57 -101.07
C LYS A 276 -12.08 -65.46 -101.92
N LYS A 277 -11.40 -66.45 -101.32
CA LYS A 277 -10.63 -67.46 -102.06
C LYS A 277 -11.57 -68.40 -102.87
N LEU A 278 -12.64 -68.89 -102.25
CA LEU A 278 -13.63 -69.76 -102.91
C LEU A 278 -14.31 -69.07 -104.10
N ARG A 279 -14.69 -67.79 -103.96
CA ARG A 279 -15.30 -67.00 -105.04
C ARG A 279 -14.39 -66.89 -106.26
N LYS A 280 -13.09 -66.60 -106.07
CA LYS A 280 -12.11 -66.58 -107.17
C LYS A 280 -12.00 -67.92 -107.90
N ALA A 281 -12.04 -69.03 -107.17
CA ALA A 281 -12.01 -70.37 -107.78
C ALA A 281 -13.27 -70.65 -108.63
N ASN A 282 -14.44 -70.16 -108.23
CA ASN A 282 -15.67 -70.28 -109.02
C ASN A 282 -15.72 -69.32 -110.22
N GLU A 283 -15.17 -68.11 -110.10
CA GLU A 283 -15.04 -67.16 -111.20
C GLU A 283 -14.20 -67.75 -112.36
N LEU A 284 -13.11 -68.44 -112.04
CA LEU A 284 -12.29 -69.15 -113.03
C LEU A 284 -13.05 -70.30 -113.72
N LYS A 285 -13.93 -71.02 -113.00
CA LYS A 285 -14.79 -72.06 -113.60
C LYS A 285 -15.83 -71.47 -114.56
N LEU A 286 -16.44 -70.34 -114.21
CA LEU A 286 -17.42 -69.66 -115.07
C LEU A 286 -16.79 -69.21 -116.39
N LYS A 287 -15.58 -68.63 -116.36
CA LYS A 287 -14.82 -68.22 -117.55
C LYS A 287 -14.40 -69.37 -118.48
N ILE A 288 -14.44 -70.62 -118.00
CA ILE A 288 -14.26 -71.81 -118.85
C ILE A 288 -15.58 -72.18 -119.53
N ALA A 289 -16.70 -72.17 -118.81
CA ALA A 289 -18.03 -72.48 -119.36
C ALA A 289 -18.50 -71.44 -120.39
N GLU A 290 -18.22 -70.15 -120.15
CA GLU A 290 -18.55 -69.03 -121.04
C GLU A 290 -17.98 -69.21 -122.45
N LYS A 291 -16.72 -69.67 -122.57
CA LYS A 291 -16.05 -69.90 -123.85
C LYS A 291 -16.60 -71.06 -124.68
N GLU A 292 -17.21 -72.06 -124.05
CA GLU A 292 -17.82 -73.18 -124.79
C GLU A 292 -19.19 -72.80 -125.36
N LEU A 293 -19.91 -71.84 -124.76
CA LEU A 293 -21.17 -71.30 -125.29
C LEU A 293 -20.95 -70.40 -126.51
N GLU A 294 -19.95 -69.51 -126.48
CA GLU A 294 -19.60 -68.59 -127.57
C GLU A 294 -19.36 -69.34 -128.89
N LYS A 295 -18.68 -70.48 -128.80
CA LYS A 295 -18.39 -71.43 -129.89
C LYS A 295 -19.64 -72.03 -130.55
N GLN A 296 -20.74 -72.24 -129.81
CA GLN A 296 -21.98 -72.78 -130.40
C GLN A 296 -22.78 -71.73 -131.17
N ASN A 297 -22.77 -70.48 -130.72
CA ASN A 297 -23.55 -69.39 -131.32
C ASN A 297 -23.21 -69.16 -132.81
N LEU A 298 -21.93 -69.31 -133.17
CA LEU A 298 -21.42 -69.13 -134.55
C LEU A 298 -22.03 -70.11 -135.57
N GLY A 299 -22.53 -71.27 -135.14
CA GLY A 299 -23.16 -72.25 -136.03
C GLY A 299 -24.57 -71.85 -136.50
N TRP A 300 -25.28 -71.02 -135.74
CA TRP A 300 -26.69 -70.71 -136.00
C TRP A 300 -26.88 -69.70 -137.13
N SER A 301 -26.03 -68.67 -137.22
CA SER A 301 -26.17 -67.58 -138.19
C SER A 301 -26.07 -68.00 -139.66
N ALA A 302 -25.42 -69.13 -139.96
CA ALA A 302 -25.29 -69.65 -141.33
C ALA A 302 -26.66 -70.02 -141.95
N ALA A 303 -27.57 -70.59 -141.16
CA ALA A 303 -28.88 -71.06 -141.64
C ALA A 303 -29.87 -69.93 -141.98
N GLN A 304 -29.60 -68.69 -141.55
CA GLN A 304 -30.53 -67.56 -141.71
C GLN A 304 -30.45 -66.89 -143.09
N GLN A 305 -29.42 -67.21 -143.90
CA GLN A 305 -29.12 -66.49 -145.14
C GLN A 305 -30.02 -66.95 -146.32
N GLU A 306 -30.38 -68.23 -146.39
CA GLU A 306 -31.04 -68.85 -147.57
C GLU A 306 -32.52 -68.46 -147.72
N LEU A 307 -33.18 -68.06 -146.64
CA LEU A 307 -34.63 -67.79 -146.59
C LEU A 307 -35.09 -66.50 -147.31
N LYS A 308 -34.17 -65.73 -147.91
CA LYS A 308 -34.46 -64.39 -148.48
C LYS A 308 -34.85 -64.38 -149.97
N GLU A 309 -34.56 -65.40 -150.75
CA GLU A 309 -34.74 -65.34 -152.22
C GLU A 309 -36.20 -65.57 -152.71
N VAL A 310 -37.06 -66.17 -151.90
CA VAL A 310 -38.43 -66.56 -152.34
C VAL A 310 -39.42 -65.37 -152.41
N ALA A 311 -39.09 -64.23 -151.80
CA ALA A 311 -40.05 -63.18 -151.44
C ALA A 311 -40.43 -62.16 -152.55
N LYS A 312 -40.34 -62.51 -153.85
CA LYS A 312 -40.15 -61.49 -154.92
C LYS A 312 -41.12 -61.47 -156.11
N LEU A 313 -42.23 -62.22 -156.14
CA LEU A 313 -42.94 -62.51 -157.40
C LEU A 313 -44.50 -62.43 -157.40
N VAL A 314 -45.12 -61.49 -156.69
CA VAL A 314 -46.57 -61.18 -156.86
C VAL A 314 -46.81 -59.67 -156.93
N SER A 315 -47.20 -59.14 -158.09
CA SER A 315 -47.61 -57.74 -158.24
C SER A 315 -48.42 -57.46 -159.52
N LYS A 316 -49.74 -57.24 -159.41
CA LYS A 316 -50.56 -56.37 -160.28
C LYS A 316 -52.03 -56.37 -159.85
N ASP A 317 -52.46 -55.32 -159.15
CA ASP A 317 -53.79 -54.74 -159.35
C ASP A 317 -53.75 -53.24 -159.01
N MET A 318 -53.25 -52.44 -159.97
CA MET A 318 -52.60 -51.15 -159.68
C MET A 318 -53.56 -49.95 -159.69
N ASN A 319 -54.76 -50.10 -160.26
CA ASN A 319 -55.53 -48.94 -160.73
C ASN A 319 -56.55 -48.42 -159.70
N CYS A 320 -57.07 -49.24 -158.78
CA CYS A 320 -57.90 -48.75 -157.66
C CYS A 320 -57.06 -48.07 -156.55
N ILE A 321 -55.74 -48.23 -156.55
CA ILE A 321 -54.83 -47.66 -155.54
C ILE A 321 -54.64 -46.15 -155.76
N LYS A 322 -54.82 -45.65 -157.00
CA LYS A 322 -54.42 -44.28 -157.37
C LYS A 322 -55.19 -43.19 -156.62
N ASP A 323 -56.47 -43.38 -156.40
CA ASP A 323 -57.36 -42.36 -155.83
C ASP A 323 -57.36 -42.41 -154.29
N THR A 324 -57.21 -43.60 -153.70
CA THR A 324 -56.89 -43.72 -152.27
C THR A 324 -55.55 -43.07 -151.96
N MET A 325 -54.57 -43.15 -152.86
CA MET A 325 -53.26 -42.51 -152.72
C MET A 325 -53.32 -40.97 -152.75
N THR A 326 -54.37 -40.35 -153.30
CA THR A 326 -54.58 -38.88 -153.16
C THR A 326 -55.11 -38.49 -151.78
N ASP A 327 -56.06 -39.23 -151.20
CA ASP A 327 -56.50 -38.97 -149.83
C ASP A 327 -55.43 -39.33 -148.79
N PHE A 328 -54.68 -40.42 -149.01
CA PHE A 328 -53.51 -40.74 -148.16
C PHE A 328 -52.45 -39.64 -148.17
N LYS A 329 -52.27 -38.89 -149.26
CA LYS A 329 -51.38 -37.70 -149.27
C LYS A 329 -51.95 -36.57 -148.40
N ARG A 330 -53.24 -36.26 -148.51
CA ARG A 330 -53.89 -35.22 -147.69
C ARG A 330 -53.88 -35.57 -146.20
N VAL A 331 -54.19 -36.82 -145.86
CA VAL A 331 -54.12 -37.34 -144.48
C VAL A 331 -52.68 -37.32 -143.97
N ARG A 332 -51.68 -37.64 -144.81
CA ARG A 332 -50.26 -37.56 -144.42
C ARG A 332 -49.82 -36.14 -144.11
N SER A 333 -50.17 -35.14 -144.94
CA SER A 333 -49.84 -33.74 -144.65
C SER A 333 -50.46 -33.24 -143.34
N LEU A 334 -51.71 -33.63 -143.05
CA LEU A 334 -52.35 -33.35 -141.75
C LEU A 334 -51.66 -34.08 -140.58
N LEU A 335 -51.29 -35.34 -140.77
CA LEU A 335 -50.57 -36.12 -139.76
C LEU A 335 -49.20 -35.53 -139.45
N ASP A 336 -48.48 -35.03 -140.45
CA ASP A 336 -47.15 -34.43 -140.29
C ASP A 336 -47.23 -33.00 -139.69
N ALA A 337 -48.32 -32.25 -139.93
CA ALA A 337 -48.64 -31.03 -139.19
C ALA A 337 -48.93 -31.32 -137.70
N VAL A 338 -49.84 -32.27 -137.41
CA VAL A 338 -50.16 -32.67 -136.02
C VAL A 338 -48.95 -33.24 -135.29
N ARG A 339 -48.05 -33.97 -135.98
CA ARG A 339 -46.75 -34.39 -135.42
C ARG A 339 -45.85 -33.21 -135.07
N SER A 340 -45.80 -32.20 -135.92
CA SER A 340 -44.98 -31.00 -135.71
C SER A 340 -45.51 -30.19 -134.52
N GLU A 341 -46.83 -30.01 -134.41
CA GLU A 341 -47.49 -29.39 -133.26
C GLU A 341 -47.30 -30.20 -131.97
N LEU A 342 -47.39 -31.53 -132.03
CA LEU A 342 -47.15 -32.42 -130.89
C LEU A 342 -45.69 -32.40 -130.42
N ILE A 343 -44.73 -32.29 -131.34
CA ILE A 343 -43.30 -32.11 -131.03
C ILE A 343 -43.07 -30.74 -130.39
N ALA A 344 -43.58 -29.65 -130.98
CA ALA A 344 -43.48 -28.31 -130.42
C ALA A 344 -44.13 -28.20 -129.03
N SER A 345 -45.29 -28.84 -128.83
CA SER A 345 -45.98 -28.93 -127.53
C SER A 345 -45.16 -29.73 -126.51
N LYS A 346 -44.57 -30.86 -126.91
CA LYS A 346 -43.66 -31.66 -126.07
C LYS A 346 -42.40 -30.86 -125.69
N GLU A 347 -41.85 -30.08 -126.60
CA GLU A 347 -40.66 -29.24 -126.37
C GLU A 347 -40.99 -28.04 -125.46
N ALA A 348 -42.11 -27.36 -125.68
CA ALA A 348 -42.63 -26.31 -124.81
C ALA A 348 -42.91 -26.84 -123.38
N PHE A 349 -43.53 -28.02 -123.26
CA PHE A 349 -43.75 -28.67 -121.96
C PHE A 349 -42.43 -29.12 -121.30
N SER A 350 -41.42 -29.53 -122.08
CA SER A 350 -40.08 -29.83 -121.57
C SER A 350 -39.35 -28.57 -121.09
N SER A 351 -39.54 -27.43 -121.76
CA SER A 351 -39.01 -26.13 -121.34
C SER A 351 -39.70 -25.63 -120.07
N SER A 352 -41.04 -25.72 -120.01
CA SER A 352 -41.82 -25.37 -118.82
C SER A 352 -41.46 -26.25 -117.61
N ARG A 353 -41.23 -27.56 -117.82
CA ARG A 353 -40.74 -28.45 -116.77
C ARG A 353 -39.37 -28.00 -116.22
N ARG A 354 -38.41 -27.70 -117.10
CA ARG A 354 -37.09 -27.17 -116.66
C ARG A 354 -37.25 -25.90 -115.85
N GLN A 355 -38.07 -24.95 -116.31
CA GLN A 355 -38.33 -23.71 -115.59
C GLN A 355 -38.92 -23.94 -114.19
N ILE A 356 -39.84 -24.91 -114.03
CA ILE A 356 -40.39 -25.29 -112.72
C ILE A 356 -39.33 -25.97 -111.84
N GLU A 357 -38.45 -26.78 -112.43
CA GLU A 357 -37.37 -27.47 -111.71
C GLU A 357 -36.27 -26.49 -111.26
N ASP A 358 -35.89 -25.54 -112.11
CA ASP A 358 -35.00 -24.42 -111.79
C ASP A 358 -35.59 -23.53 -110.68
N GLN A 359 -36.89 -23.23 -110.75
CA GLN A 359 -37.62 -22.51 -109.68
C GLN A 359 -37.67 -23.31 -108.38
N ALA A 360 -37.86 -24.64 -108.42
CA ALA A 360 -37.84 -25.49 -107.24
C ALA A 360 -36.44 -25.51 -106.59
N VAL A 361 -35.37 -25.56 -107.37
CA VAL A 361 -33.98 -25.44 -106.88
C VAL A 361 -33.72 -24.05 -106.27
N GLN A 362 -34.24 -22.98 -106.88
CA GLN A 362 -34.15 -21.63 -106.32
C GLN A 362 -34.88 -21.51 -104.97
N MET A 363 -36.11 -22.03 -104.87
CA MET A 363 -36.88 -22.06 -103.62
C MET A 363 -36.19 -22.93 -102.56
N GLN A 364 -35.64 -24.09 -102.93
CA GLN A 364 -34.89 -24.95 -102.02
C GLN A 364 -33.66 -24.23 -101.45
N LYS A 365 -32.94 -23.45 -102.28
CA LYS A 365 -31.83 -22.62 -101.81
C LYS A 365 -32.30 -21.55 -100.81
N GLN A 366 -33.40 -20.85 -101.10
CA GLN A 366 -33.97 -19.85 -100.18
C GLN A 366 -34.44 -20.46 -98.86
N VAL A 367 -35.02 -21.67 -98.89
CA VAL A 367 -35.41 -22.41 -97.68
C VAL A 367 -34.19 -22.79 -96.83
N GLN A 368 -33.08 -23.21 -97.45
CA GLN A 368 -31.84 -23.49 -96.74
C GLN A 368 -31.24 -22.20 -96.14
N GLU A 369 -31.16 -21.12 -96.91
CA GLU A 369 -30.64 -19.83 -96.43
C GLU A 369 -31.44 -19.29 -95.24
N LEU A 370 -32.77 -19.42 -95.26
CA LEU A 370 -33.64 -19.08 -94.14
C LEU A 370 -33.47 -20.03 -92.93
N ALA A 371 -33.09 -21.30 -93.14
CA ALA A 371 -32.76 -22.22 -92.05
C ALA A 371 -31.42 -21.85 -91.40
N ASP A 372 -30.42 -21.53 -92.20
CA ASP A 372 -29.08 -21.12 -91.74
C ASP A 372 -29.15 -19.79 -90.97
N GLN A 373 -29.93 -18.81 -91.47
CA GLN A 373 -30.23 -17.55 -90.76
C GLN A 373 -30.94 -17.79 -89.42
N ARG A 374 -31.88 -18.74 -89.35
CA ARG A 374 -32.55 -19.11 -88.08
C ARG A 374 -31.59 -19.74 -87.08
N LEU A 375 -30.66 -20.60 -87.53
CA LEU A 375 -29.63 -21.16 -86.66
C LEU A 375 -28.68 -20.07 -86.13
N LEU A 376 -28.30 -19.10 -86.97
CA LEU A 376 -27.50 -17.96 -86.54
C LEU A 376 -28.24 -17.11 -85.49
N LEU A 377 -29.51 -16.78 -85.71
CA LEU A 377 -30.34 -16.04 -84.75
C LEU A 377 -30.52 -16.79 -83.42
N LEU A 378 -30.68 -18.13 -83.46
CA LEU A 378 -30.72 -18.95 -82.24
C LEU A 378 -29.40 -18.87 -81.46
N SER A 379 -28.24 -18.95 -82.14
CA SER A 379 -26.94 -18.82 -81.48
C SER A 379 -26.71 -17.41 -80.90
N TYR A 380 -27.20 -16.37 -81.57
CA TYR A 380 -27.14 -14.99 -81.08
C TYR A 380 -28.01 -14.80 -79.83
N ASN A 381 -29.24 -15.34 -79.82
CA ASN A 381 -30.11 -15.31 -78.65
C ASN A 381 -29.50 -16.08 -77.45
N GLN A 382 -28.90 -17.24 -77.69
CA GLN A 382 -28.18 -18.00 -76.64
C GLN A 382 -27.01 -17.20 -76.05
N ASN A 383 -26.26 -16.46 -76.89
CA ASN A 383 -25.20 -15.57 -76.42
C ASN A 383 -25.74 -14.38 -75.62
N LEU A 384 -26.92 -13.83 -75.98
CA LEU A 384 -27.59 -12.79 -75.19
C LEU A 384 -28.12 -13.31 -73.85
N GLU A 385 -28.68 -14.53 -73.81
CA GLU A 385 -29.11 -15.19 -72.57
C GLU A 385 -27.92 -15.48 -71.64
N ALA A 386 -26.77 -15.89 -72.19
CA ALA A 386 -25.53 -16.03 -71.44
C ALA A 386 -25.02 -14.69 -70.88
N ALA A 387 -24.92 -13.65 -71.73
CA ALA A 387 -24.43 -12.32 -71.33
C ALA A 387 -25.36 -11.64 -70.29
N THR A 388 -26.68 -11.77 -70.43
CA THR A 388 -27.63 -11.25 -69.43
C THR A 388 -27.56 -12.02 -68.11
N SER A 389 -27.30 -13.33 -68.15
CA SER A 389 -27.03 -14.14 -66.95
C SER A 389 -25.73 -13.73 -66.26
N GLU A 390 -24.66 -13.45 -67.01
CA GLU A 390 -23.40 -12.94 -66.48
C GLU A 390 -23.57 -11.56 -65.83
N ILE A 391 -24.24 -10.63 -66.52
CA ILE A 391 -24.56 -9.29 -65.98
C ILE A 391 -25.36 -9.43 -64.67
N GLN A 392 -26.37 -10.32 -64.61
CA GLN A 392 -27.12 -10.57 -63.38
C GLN A 392 -26.23 -11.14 -62.26
N GLY A 393 -25.27 -12.01 -62.58
CA GLY A 393 -24.23 -12.49 -61.66
C GLY A 393 -23.39 -11.34 -61.12
N LYS A 394 -22.83 -10.51 -61.99
CA LYS A 394 -22.00 -9.33 -61.62
C LYS A 394 -22.79 -8.29 -60.82
N THR A 395 -24.09 -8.10 -61.08
CA THR A 395 -24.95 -7.25 -60.25
C THR A 395 -25.14 -7.83 -58.84
N LYS A 396 -25.28 -9.16 -58.69
CA LYS A 396 -25.35 -9.81 -57.36
C LYS A 396 -24.02 -9.67 -56.59
N GLU A 397 -22.89 -9.88 -57.26
CA GLU A 397 -21.55 -9.66 -56.70
C GLU A 397 -21.36 -8.21 -56.23
N LEU A 398 -21.72 -7.23 -57.08
CA LEU A 398 -21.62 -5.81 -56.78
C LEU A 398 -22.50 -5.40 -55.59
N ASN A 399 -23.73 -5.90 -55.53
CA ASN A 399 -24.64 -5.61 -54.40
C ASN A 399 -24.10 -6.20 -53.09
N ALA A 400 -23.57 -7.44 -53.11
CA ALA A 400 -22.95 -8.05 -51.93
C ALA A 400 -21.70 -7.30 -51.48
N ALA A 401 -20.87 -6.82 -52.42
CA ALA A 401 -19.73 -5.96 -52.12
C ALA A 401 -20.17 -4.62 -51.51
N HIS A 402 -21.21 -3.99 -52.05
CA HIS A 402 -21.74 -2.72 -51.53
C HIS A 402 -22.31 -2.86 -50.10
N SER A 403 -23.07 -3.94 -49.82
CA SER A 403 -23.52 -4.24 -48.46
C SER A 403 -22.34 -4.44 -47.48
N ARG A 404 -21.27 -5.11 -47.92
CA ARG A 404 -20.06 -5.28 -47.11
C ARG A 404 -19.30 -3.96 -46.87
N CYS A 405 -19.26 -3.05 -47.85
CA CYS A 405 -18.70 -1.72 -47.65
C CYS A 405 -19.49 -0.94 -46.60
N HIS A 406 -20.82 -0.93 -46.68
CA HIS A 406 -21.68 -0.27 -45.67
C HIS A 406 -21.53 -0.91 -44.27
N GLU A 407 -21.34 -2.23 -44.19
CA GLU A 407 -21.05 -2.90 -42.91
C GLU A 407 -19.72 -2.41 -42.31
N LEU A 408 -18.66 -2.37 -43.13
CA LEU A 408 -17.33 -1.90 -42.71
C LEU A 408 -17.33 -0.39 -42.35
N GLU A 409 -18.07 0.44 -43.08
CA GLU A 409 -18.26 1.86 -42.75
C GLU A 409 -18.97 2.03 -41.40
N SER A 410 -19.98 1.20 -41.11
CA SER A 410 -20.66 1.21 -39.80
C SER A 410 -19.76 0.72 -38.67
N GLN A 411 -18.93 -0.30 -38.91
CA GLN A 411 -17.95 -0.79 -37.93
C GLN A 411 -16.88 0.28 -37.65
N LEU A 412 -16.35 0.94 -38.69
CA LEU A 412 -15.37 2.01 -38.57
C LEU A 412 -15.92 3.24 -37.83
N LEU A 413 -17.21 3.58 -38.02
CA LEU A 413 -17.86 4.64 -37.24
C LEU A 413 -17.91 4.27 -35.75
N GLN A 414 -18.35 3.05 -35.43
CA GLN A 414 -18.44 2.56 -34.04
C GLN A 414 -17.05 2.47 -33.37
N GLU A 415 -16.04 1.99 -34.10
CA GLU A 415 -14.65 1.95 -33.60
C GLU A 415 -14.12 3.36 -33.33
N LYS A 416 -14.38 4.32 -34.23
CA LYS A 416 -14.02 5.73 -34.04
C LYS A 416 -14.71 6.37 -32.84
N GLU A 417 -15.98 6.05 -32.57
CA GLU A 417 -16.67 6.49 -31.35
C GLU A 417 -16.02 5.90 -30.09
N SER A 418 -15.62 4.62 -30.13
CA SER A 418 -14.90 3.97 -29.02
C SER A 418 -13.49 4.53 -28.78
N VAL A 419 -12.77 4.92 -29.84
CA VAL A 419 -11.50 5.64 -29.70
C VAL A 419 -11.73 7.01 -29.07
N GLY A 420 -12.77 7.74 -29.47
CA GLY A 420 -13.13 9.03 -28.87
C GLY A 420 -13.50 8.96 -27.38
N SER A 421 -14.15 7.87 -26.93
CA SER A 421 -14.42 7.68 -25.50
C SER A 421 -13.15 7.32 -24.72
N LEU A 422 -12.28 6.46 -25.26
CA LEU A 422 -10.98 6.13 -24.66
C LEU A 422 -10.03 7.34 -24.59
N GLU A 423 -10.02 8.21 -25.61
CA GLU A 423 -9.30 9.48 -25.57
C GLU A 423 -9.84 10.40 -24.46
N ALA A 424 -11.16 10.52 -24.32
CA ALA A 424 -11.77 11.30 -23.26
C ALA A 424 -11.40 10.78 -21.86
N GLU A 425 -11.47 9.47 -21.62
CA GLU A 425 -11.03 8.84 -20.37
C GLU A 425 -9.52 9.07 -20.12
N LEU A 426 -8.68 8.90 -21.14
CA LEU A 426 -7.23 9.13 -21.04
C LEU A 426 -6.89 10.58 -20.71
N THR A 427 -7.63 11.58 -21.24
CA THR A 427 -7.44 12.99 -20.84
C THR A 427 -7.89 13.26 -19.41
N LYS A 428 -8.92 12.56 -18.91
CA LYS A 428 -9.40 12.65 -17.52
C LYS A 428 -8.39 12.05 -16.55
N GLU A 429 -7.87 10.87 -16.83
CA GLU A 429 -6.86 10.21 -15.98
C GLU A 429 -5.53 10.97 -15.99
N ARG A 430 -5.12 11.58 -17.11
CA ARG A 430 -3.96 12.49 -17.15
C ARG A 430 -4.13 13.68 -16.19
N LYS A 431 -5.28 14.35 -16.20
CA LYS A 431 -5.57 15.45 -15.25
C LYS A 431 -5.58 14.96 -13.80
N SER A 432 -6.19 13.79 -13.54
CA SER A 432 -6.18 13.20 -12.19
C SER A 432 -4.76 12.86 -11.71
N LEU A 433 -3.86 12.44 -12.60
CA LEU A 433 -2.45 12.20 -12.31
C LEU A 433 -1.67 13.51 -12.09
N GLU A 434 -2.00 14.57 -12.83
CA GLU A 434 -1.41 15.91 -12.68
C GLU A 434 -1.83 16.53 -11.32
N ASP A 435 -3.13 16.54 -10.99
CA ASP A 435 -3.68 16.92 -9.67
C ASP A 435 -2.98 16.16 -8.52
N LYS A 436 -2.67 14.87 -8.73
CA LYS A 436 -1.99 14.02 -7.74
C LYS A 436 -0.50 14.29 -7.64
N THR A 437 0.14 14.70 -8.74
CA THR A 437 1.55 15.10 -8.76
C THR A 437 1.74 16.42 -8.02
N GLU A 438 0.85 17.40 -8.22
CA GLU A 438 0.83 18.64 -7.43
C GLU A 438 0.63 18.38 -5.93
N GLN A 439 -0.27 17.46 -5.57
CA GLN A 439 -0.47 17.05 -4.17
C GLN A 439 0.78 16.40 -3.55
N VAL A 440 1.51 15.57 -4.31
CA VAL A 440 2.79 14.99 -3.85
C VAL A 440 3.85 16.07 -3.68
N GLU A 441 3.98 17.01 -4.62
CA GLU A 441 4.90 18.14 -4.48
C GLU A 441 4.61 19.00 -3.25
N LEU A 442 3.33 19.27 -2.96
CA LEU A 442 2.93 20.05 -1.78
C LEU A 442 3.27 19.31 -0.49
N LEU A 443 2.97 18.00 -0.40
CA LEU A 443 3.33 17.18 0.75
C LEU A 443 4.85 17.04 0.92
N GLN A 444 5.62 17.01 -0.16
CA GLN A 444 7.08 16.96 -0.11
C GLN A 444 7.68 18.29 0.36
N LYS A 445 7.08 19.44 -0.03
CA LYS A 445 7.43 20.77 0.49
C LYS A 445 7.10 20.90 1.98
N GLU A 446 5.94 20.40 2.42
CA GLU A 446 5.58 20.35 3.85
C GLU A 446 6.51 19.43 4.66
N LEU A 447 6.88 18.26 4.12
CA LEU A 447 7.82 17.33 4.76
C LEU A 447 9.19 17.99 4.98
N VAL A 448 9.74 18.66 3.96
CA VAL A 448 11.01 19.40 4.08
C VAL A 448 10.88 20.56 5.09
N GLN A 449 9.74 21.24 5.15
CA GLN A 449 9.51 22.23 6.21
C GLN A 449 9.53 21.58 7.61
N LYS A 450 8.84 20.45 7.80
CA LYS A 450 8.79 19.74 9.09
C LYS A 450 10.14 19.15 9.50
N GLU A 451 10.97 18.72 8.56
CA GLU A 451 12.33 18.26 8.80
C GLU A 451 13.23 19.41 9.26
N ASN A 452 13.09 20.61 8.67
CA ASN A 452 13.78 21.81 9.13
C ASN A 452 13.29 22.28 10.52
N GLU A 453 11.98 22.28 10.77
CA GLU A 453 11.40 22.56 12.09
C GLU A 453 11.92 21.56 13.15
N TYR A 454 11.96 20.27 12.83
CA TYR A 454 12.53 19.24 13.70
C TYR A 454 14.03 19.46 13.96
N GLY A 455 14.84 19.69 12.92
CA GLY A 455 16.28 19.95 13.05
C GLY A 455 16.61 21.23 13.84
N SER A 456 15.76 22.25 13.78
CA SER A 456 15.88 23.43 14.66
C SER A 456 15.48 23.14 16.11
N SER A 457 14.45 22.31 16.32
CA SER A 457 14.02 21.85 17.64
C SER A 457 15.08 20.96 18.31
N GLN A 458 15.72 20.06 17.56
CA GLN A 458 16.80 19.22 18.05
C GLN A 458 17.99 20.06 18.53
N LYS A 459 18.44 21.04 17.73
CA LYS A 459 19.52 21.96 18.13
C LYS A 459 19.17 22.76 19.38
N LEU A 460 17.91 23.15 19.55
CA LEU A 460 17.45 23.81 20.77
C LEU A 460 17.49 22.87 21.99
N VAL A 461 17.18 21.58 21.81
CA VAL A 461 17.34 20.57 22.87
C VAL A 461 18.82 20.36 23.22
N GLU A 462 19.70 20.18 22.22
CA GLU A 462 21.16 20.04 22.42
C GLU A 462 21.75 21.23 23.21
N ILE A 463 21.34 22.45 22.88
CA ILE A 463 21.70 23.66 23.63
C ILE A 463 21.18 23.58 25.08
N LYS A 464 19.91 23.22 25.29
CA LYS A 464 19.31 23.15 26.64
C LYS A 464 19.86 22.01 27.50
N GLU A 465 20.31 20.91 26.89
CA GLU A 465 21.04 19.84 27.58
C GLU A 465 22.44 20.32 28.00
N SER A 466 23.13 21.11 27.17
CA SER A 466 24.43 21.70 27.53
C SER A 466 24.30 22.73 28.68
N GLU A 467 23.30 23.60 28.64
CA GLU A 467 22.98 24.54 29.74
C GLU A 467 22.65 23.80 31.05
N LEU A 468 21.87 22.71 30.98
CA LEU A 468 21.56 21.88 32.15
C LEU A 468 22.78 21.17 32.73
N LEU A 469 23.72 20.75 31.88
CA LEU A 469 24.95 20.11 32.31
C LEU A 469 25.92 21.12 32.97
N GLU A 470 26.01 22.34 32.43
CA GLU A 470 26.75 23.44 33.04
C GLU A 470 26.16 23.83 34.41
N ALA A 471 24.85 24.09 34.49
CA ALA A 471 24.18 24.41 35.75
C ALA A 471 24.29 23.27 36.80
N ARG A 472 24.29 22.01 36.36
CA ARG A 472 24.51 20.85 37.24
C ARG A 472 25.94 20.81 37.79
N ASN A 473 26.93 21.20 36.99
CA ASN A 473 28.32 21.29 37.44
C ASN A 473 28.51 22.46 38.42
N GLU A 474 27.89 23.61 38.17
CA GLU A 474 27.90 24.75 39.10
C GLU A 474 27.26 24.39 40.46
N VAL A 475 26.12 23.70 40.46
CA VAL A 475 25.49 23.18 41.70
C VAL A 475 26.42 22.20 42.44
N GLN A 476 27.17 21.35 41.73
CA GLN A 476 28.10 20.41 42.34
C GLN A 476 29.36 21.10 42.91
N ASP A 477 29.87 22.13 42.23
CA ASP A 477 30.96 23.00 42.73
C ASP A 477 30.51 23.76 44.00
N MET A 478 29.33 24.40 43.95
CA MET A 478 28.75 25.10 45.10
C MET A 478 28.46 24.15 46.28
N LYS A 479 28.09 22.88 46.02
CA LYS A 479 27.99 21.84 47.04
C LYS A 479 29.35 21.50 47.67
N SER A 480 30.41 21.38 46.87
CA SER A 480 31.77 21.13 47.40
C SER A 480 32.30 22.31 48.23
N LYS A 481 31.97 23.55 47.82
CA LYS A 481 32.25 24.77 48.59
C LYS A 481 31.49 24.79 49.92
N LEU A 482 30.22 24.41 49.93
CA LEU A 482 29.42 24.28 51.15
C LEU A 482 30.04 23.25 52.12
N GLU A 483 30.43 22.07 51.61
CA GLU A 483 31.09 21.02 52.40
C GLU A 483 32.43 21.50 52.97
N SER A 484 33.25 22.21 52.18
CA SER A 484 34.50 22.82 52.65
C SER A 484 34.28 23.91 53.71
N ILE A 485 33.24 24.74 53.57
CA ILE A 485 32.89 25.76 54.57
C ILE A 485 32.39 25.08 55.86
N GLN A 486 31.60 24.02 55.75
CA GLN A 486 31.08 23.29 56.91
C GLN A 486 32.20 22.62 57.72
N ILE A 487 33.24 22.07 57.07
CA ILE A 487 34.44 21.57 57.74
C ILE A 487 35.18 22.71 58.45
N ALA A 488 35.42 23.83 57.76
CA ALA A 488 36.10 24.99 58.35
C ALA A 488 35.34 25.60 59.55
N VAL A 489 34.00 25.54 59.55
CA VAL A 489 33.18 25.92 60.72
C VAL A 489 33.35 24.92 61.86
N GLN A 490 33.33 23.61 61.59
CA GLN A 490 33.57 22.59 62.62
C GLN A 490 34.97 22.69 63.24
N GLU A 491 35.99 23.01 62.45
CA GLU A 491 37.35 23.30 62.95
C GLU A 491 37.36 24.53 63.86
N LYS A 492 36.68 25.62 63.47
CA LYS A 492 36.55 26.83 64.29
C LYS A 492 35.75 26.59 65.57
N ASP A 493 34.68 25.79 65.54
CA ASP A 493 33.90 25.42 66.75
C ASP A 493 34.74 24.58 67.72
N LEU A 494 35.65 23.73 67.22
CA LEU A 494 36.62 23.00 68.04
C LEU A 494 37.67 23.93 68.66
N GLU A 495 38.24 24.87 67.88
CA GLU A 495 39.14 25.91 68.42
C GLU A 495 38.44 26.79 69.49
N LEU A 496 37.16 27.13 69.27
CA LEU A 496 36.35 27.89 70.23
C LEU A 496 36.08 27.08 71.51
N SER A 497 35.84 25.78 71.37
CA SER A 497 35.67 24.86 72.50
C SER A 497 36.97 24.70 73.31
N GLU A 498 38.12 24.57 72.64
CA GLU A 498 39.42 24.48 73.31
C GLU A 498 39.80 25.80 74.01
N THR A 499 39.56 26.95 73.36
CA THR A 499 39.81 28.26 73.98
C THR A 499 38.87 28.56 75.14
N GLN A 500 37.61 28.11 75.10
CA GLN A 500 36.71 28.13 76.27
C GLN A 500 37.21 27.23 77.41
N TYR A 501 37.72 26.02 77.10
CA TYR A 501 38.30 25.13 78.12
C TYR A 501 39.52 25.77 78.79
N ARG A 502 40.48 26.28 78.00
CA ARG A 502 41.66 27.00 78.49
C ARG A 502 41.29 28.26 79.29
N LEU A 503 40.25 29.00 78.87
CA LEU A 503 39.75 30.15 79.61
C LEU A 503 39.13 29.73 80.96
N GLY A 504 38.44 28.59 81.01
CA GLY A 504 37.94 27.99 82.26
C GLY A 504 39.08 27.62 83.20
N GLU A 505 40.14 26.98 82.69
CA GLU A 505 41.35 26.62 83.44
C GLU A 505 42.08 27.86 84.01
N VAL A 506 42.27 28.90 83.19
CA VAL A 506 42.81 30.20 83.64
C VAL A 506 41.90 30.86 84.68
N ASN A 507 40.58 30.78 84.52
CA ASN A 507 39.64 31.32 85.51
C ASN A 507 39.71 30.56 86.86
N THR A 508 39.90 29.23 86.86
CA THR A 508 40.16 28.48 88.09
C THR A 508 41.49 28.89 88.73
N GLN A 509 42.56 29.07 87.96
CA GLN A 509 43.85 29.56 88.47
C GLN A 509 43.73 30.98 89.06
N VAL A 510 42.92 31.87 88.46
CA VAL A 510 42.63 33.20 89.02
C VAL A 510 41.87 33.12 90.34
N VAL A 511 40.89 32.20 90.46
CA VAL A 511 40.18 31.98 91.73
C VAL A 511 41.10 31.41 92.82
N GLU A 512 41.99 30.47 92.47
CA GLU A 512 43.01 29.92 93.39
C GLU A 512 44.00 31.01 93.83
N LEU A 513 44.51 31.81 92.91
CA LEU A 513 45.38 32.96 93.20
C LEU A 513 44.68 34.00 94.07
N GLN A 514 43.38 34.25 93.86
CA GLN A 514 42.61 35.19 94.68
C GLN A 514 42.32 34.64 96.09
N GLN A 515 42.09 33.33 96.24
CA GLN A 515 42.03 32.69 97.56
C GLN A 515 43.38 32.76 98.30
N LEU A 516 44.48 32.53 97.59
CA LEU A 516 45.83 32.66 98.15
C LEU A 516 46.18 34.11 98.51
N LEU A 517 45.77 35.08 97.69
CA LEU A 517 45.91 36.50 97.98
C LEU A 517 45.11 36.90 99.22
N ASN A 518 43.84 36.49 99.32
CA ASN A 518 43.03 36.73 100.52
C ASN A 518 43.68 36.12 101.77
N SER A 519 44.18 34.88 101.69
CA SER A 519 44.89 34.25 102.81
C SER A 519 46.19 34.96 103.18
N LYS A 520 46.85 35.65 102.23
CA LYS A 520 48.01 36.50 102.50
C LYS A 520 47.63 37.86 103.07
N GLU A 521 46.48 38.42 102.67
CA GLU A 521 45.90 39.61 103.28
C GLU A 521 45.49 39.33 104.73
N ASP A 522 44.83 38.20 105.01
CA ASP A 522 44.50 37.75 106.37
C ASP A 522 45.76 37.62 107.25
N GLN A 523 46.86 37.09 106.69
CA GLN A 523 48.16 37.03 107.37
C GLN A 523 48.77 38.43 107.61
N LEU A 524 48.62 39.37 106.68
CA LEU A 524 49.06 40.77 106.85
C LEU A 524 48.21 41.53 107.88
N VAL A 525 46.89 41.30 107.91
CA VAL A 525 45.99 41.82 108.94
C VAL A 525 46.38 41.26 110.32
N GLN A 526 46.68 39.96 110.43
CA GLN A 526 47.18 39.38 111.68
C GLN A 526 48.52 40.01 112.11
N VAL A 527 49.51 40.09 111.20
CA VAL A 527 50.82 40.66 111.53
C VAL A 527 50.72 42.15 111.88
N THR A 528 49.81 42.90 111.26
CA THR A 528 49.60 44.33 111.59
C THR A 528 48.84 44.53 112.90
N THR A 529 47.90 43.66 113.29
CA THR A 529 47.31 43.70 114.64
C THR A 529 48.31 43.29 115.71
N GLU A 530 49.10 42.23 115.49
CA GLU A 530 50.20 41.85 116.38
C GLU A 530 51.23 42.99 116.54
N LEU A 531 51.58 43.68 115.46
CA LEU A 531 52.45 44.86 115.50
C LEU A 531 51.81 46.03 116.25
N GLN A 532 50.50 46.27 116.08
CA GLN A 532 49.77 47.32 116.80
C GLN A 532 49.65 47.01 118.31
N ASP A 533 49.54 45.73 118.70
CA ASP A 533 49.59 45.31 120.09
C ASP A 533 51.00 45.44 120.68
N LYS A 534 52.05 45.18 119.88
CA LYS A 534 53.44 45.48 120.27
C LYS A 534 53.68 46.99 120.41
N GLU A 535 53.12 47.83 119.54
CA GLU A 535 53.22 49.28 119.64
C GLU A 535 52.47 49.81 120.88
N GLN A 536 51.29 49.29 121.20
CA GLN A 536 50.60 49.57 122.46
C GLN A 536 51.41 49.11 123.68
N HIS A 537 52.12 47.99 123.58
CA HIS A 537 53.03 47.54 124.63
C HIS A 537 54.26 48.45 124.77
N ILE A 538 54.84 48.93 123.68
CA ILE A 538 55.91 49.94 123.67
C ILE A 538 55.40 51.26 124.27
N GLN A 539 54.20 51.70 123.91
CA GLN A 539 53.61 52.93 124.44
C GLN A 539 53.30 52.83 125.95
N THR A 540 52.87 51.66 126.44
CA THR A 540 52.71 51.42 127.89
C THR A 540 54.06 51.36 128.61
N LEU A 541 55.07 50.69 128.04
CA LEU A 541 56.45 50.71 128.57
C LEU A 541 57.06 52.12 128.55
N GLN A 542 56.74 52.96 127.58
CA GLN A 542 57.14 54.39 127.55
C GLN A 542 56.43 55.19 128.66
N ASN A 543 55.14 54.98 128.86
CA ASN A 543 54.39 55.62 129.96
C ASN A 543 54.92 55.18 131.34
N GLU A 544 55.30 53.91 131.48
CA GLU A 544 55.97 53.39 132.67
C GLU A 544 57.38 53.97 132.82
N LEU A 545 58.14 54.13 131.73
CA LEU A 545 59.46 54.74 131.72
C LEU A 545 59.41 56.23 132.11
N ASP A 546 58.45 57.00 131.61
CA ASP A 546 58.27 58.41 131.99
C ASP A 546 57.69 58.55 133.42
N SER A 547 56.90 57.59 133.90
CA SER A 547 56.51 57.49 135.31
C SER A 547 57.72 57.20 136.22
N MET A 548 58.57 56.25 135.83
CA MET A 548 59.85 56.00 136.48
C MET A 548 60.75 57.23 136.42
N ARG A 549 60.80 57.95 135.29
CA ARG A 549 61.57 59.18 135.11
C ARG A 549 61.07 60.30 136.02
N PHE A 550 59.76 60.48 136.16
CA PHE A 550 59.18 61.41 137.13
C PHE A 550 59.54 61.04 138.57
N SER A 551 59.50 59.74 138.92
CA SER A 551 59.98 59.26 140.23
C SER A 551 61.50 59.43 140.40
N CYS A 552 62.26 59.36 139.31
CA CYS A 552 63.71 59.56 139.28
C CYS A 552 64.04 61.05 139.48
N SER A 553 63.32 61.97 138.84
CA SER A 553 63.45 63.42 139.13
C SER A 553 62.95 63.81 140.52
N GLN A 554 61.99 63.07 141.09
CA GLN A 554 61.63 63.18 142.50
C GLN A 554 62.78 62.68 143.41
N ALA A 555 63.48 61.60 143.01
CA ALA A 555 64.69 61.14 143.69
C ALA A 555 65.87 62.11 143.50
N GLU A 556 66.06 62.72 142.33
CA GLU A 556 67.05 63.78 142.09
C GLU A 556 66.79 65.00 142.99
N SER A 557 65.52 65.38 143.20
CA SER A 557 65.15 66.43 144.16
C SER A 557 65.57 66.09 145.60
N VAL A 558 65.47 64.82 146.00
CA VAL A 558 65.98 64.32 147.29
C VAL A 558 67.52 64.27 147.31
N VAL A 559 68.16 63.83 146.22
CA VAL A 559 69.62 63.77 146.07
C VAL A 559 70.26 65.16 146.04
N GLN A 560 69.62 66.15 145.43
CA GLN A 560 70.07 67.55 145.43
C GLN A 560 70.03 68.14 146.86
N LYS A 561 69.09 67.68 147.68
CA LYS A 561 68.99 68.00 149.11
C LYS A 561 69.99 67.24 149.99
N ILE A 562 70.58 66.16 149.47
CA ILE A 562 71.72 65.44 150.08
C ILE A 562 73.05 66.08 149.63
N ALA A 563 73.14 66.54 148.39
CA ALA A 563 74.32 67.19 147.82
C ALA A 563 74.68 68.49 148.58
N GLU A 564 73.69 69.28 148.98
CA GLU A 564 73.88 70.51 149.77
C GLU A 564 74.45 70.24 151.19
N LEU A 565 74.35 69.00 151.69
CA LEU A 565 74.95 68.55 152.96
C LEU A 565 76.24 67.75 152.81
N THR A 566 76.63 67.33 151.59
CA THR A 566 77.71 66.34 151.36
C THR A 566 78.91 66.94 150.62
N GLY A 567 79.25 68.20 150.92
CA GLY A 567 80.32 68.93 150.23
C GLY A 567 81.77 68.49 150.54
N ASN A 568 82.01 67.31 151.13
CA ASN A 568 83.35 66.89 151.62
C ASN A 568 83.59 65.35 151.68
N LEU A 569 83.16 64.51 150.73
CA LEU A 569 83.77 63.16 150.57
C LEU A 569 83.75 62.53 149.16
N ALA A 570 84.95 62.19 148.70
CA ALA A 570 85.45 61.48 147.50
C ALA A 570 84.59 60.45 146.69
N SER A 571 84.81 60.45 145.35
CA SER A 571 84.94 59.31 144.39
C SER A 571 83.79 58.28 144.19
N SER A 572 83.67 57.47 143.12
CA SER A 572 84.09 57.39 141.68
C SER A 572 83.60 56.00 141.12
N VAL A 573 83.80 55.68 139.82
CA VAL A 573 83.58 54.35 139.14
C VAL A 573 82.10 53.94 138.93
N GLU A 574 81.44 53.99 137.74
CA GLU A 574 81.68 53.45 136.38
C GLU A 574 81.42 51.93 136.16
N GLY A 575 80.51 51.58 135.22
CA GLY A 575 80.66 50.40 134.31
C GLY A 575 79.58 49.28 134.30
N GLY A 576 79.13 48.84 133.11
CA GLY A 576 78.52 47.50 132.87
C GLY A 576 77.46 47.37 131.72
N GLU A 577 77.71 46.52 130.72
CA GLU A 577 76.80 46.14 129.59
C GLU A 577 76.80 44.60 129.34
N MET A 578 75.81 44.05 128.59
CA MET A 578 75.89 42.73 127.89
C MET A 578 74.77 42.55 126.81
N ASP A 579 74.94 41.61 125.85
CA ASP A 579 74.18 41.42 124.58
C ASP A 579 73.98 39.91 124.17
N ILE A 580 73.22 39.60 123.07
CA ILE A 580 73.45 38.55 122.00
C ILE A 580 72.18 37.83 121.39
N TYR A 581 72.29 37.43 120.10
CA TYR A 581 71.33 36.84 119.11
C TYR A 581 71.24 35.25 119.12
N ALA A 582 70.64 34.43 118.20
CA ALA A 582 70.33 34.48 116.73
C ALA A 582 69.22 33.48 116.20
N LEU A 583 69.36 32.94 114.96
CA LEU A 583 68.32 32.33 114.06
C LEU A 583 68.90 31.18 113.14
N LEU A 584 68.21 30.48 112.20
CA LEU A 584 66.87 29.82 112.02
C LEU A 584 66.67 29.41 110.51
N ASP A 585 66.47 28.14 110.10
CA ASP A 585 66.01 27.77 108.71
C ASP A 585 65.62 26.26 108.43
N ASP A 586 65.08 25.98 107.20
CA ASP A 586 65.21 24.77 106.29
C ASP A 586 63.93 24.01 105.78
N GLU A 587 63.79 23.76 104.44
CA GLU A 587 62.70 22.96 103.77
C GLU A 587 63.03 22.46 102.31
N ILE A 588 63.05 21.14 102.02
CA ILE A 588 62.81 20.50 100.68
C ILE A 588 62.38 19.01 100.81
N SER A 589 61.31 18.52 100.12
CA SER A 589 61.26 17.24 99.33
C SER A 589 59.87 16.65 99.02
N SER A 590 59.53 16.43 97.73
CA SER A 590 58.87 15.20 97.19
C SER A 590 58.49 15.31 95.69
N THR A 591 58.98 14.41 94.82
CA THR A 591 58.49 14.19 93.44
C THR A 591 58.69 12.71 93.02
N GLY A 592 57.82 12.10 92.18
CA GLY A 592 58.08 10.70 91.79
C GLY A 592 57.11 9.85 90.93
N THR A 593 55.96 10.33 90.42
CA THR A 593 54.91 9.41 89.88
C THR A 593 54.44 9.62 88.43
N ALA A 594 55.04 10.52 87.65
CA ALA A 594 54.51 10.90 86.32
C ALA A 594 54.77 9.90 85.15
N LEU A 595 55.73 8.98 85.26
CA LEU A 595 56.34 8.35 84.07
C LEU A 595 55.54 7.21 83.41
N LYS A 596 54.57 6.60 84.09
CA LYS A 596 53.97 5.31 83.66
C LYS A 596 52.79 5.43 82.69
N SER A 597 52.25 6.64 82.49
CA SER A 597 51.03 6.88 81.69
C SER A 597 51.29 6.92 80.17
N ASN A 598 52.38 7.57 79.73
CA ASN A 598 52.61 7.86 78.32
C ASN A 598 52.95 6.64 77.46
N LEU A 599 53.61 5.61 78.03
CA LEU A 599 54.06 4.44 77.28
C LEU A 599 52.91 3.63 76.65
N HIS A 600 51.74 3.59 77.30
CA HIS A 600 50.64 2.75 76.83
C HIS A 600 49.86 3.38 75.65
N LYS A 601 49.82 4.73 75.58
CA LYS A 601 49.16 5.46 74.47
C LYS A 601 49.96 5.36 73.17
N HIS A 602 51.29 5.29 73.25
CA HIS A 602 52.17 5.23 72.07
C HIS A 602 51.96 3.94 71.27
N ASN A 603 52.01 2.79 71.95
CA ASN A 603 51.86 1.47 71.32
C ASN A 603 50.49 1.25 70.65
N GLN A 604 49.43 1.90 71.14
CA GLN A 604 48.10 1.82 70.52
C GLN A 604 48.07 2.54 69.16
N LEU A 605 48.62 3.76 69.09
CA LEU A 605 48.68 4.54 67.86
C LEU A 605 49.53 3.87 66.77
N GLU A 606 50.61 3.20 67.16
CA GLU A 606 51.47 2.45 66.23
C GLU A 606 50.73 1.28 65.57
N ALA A 607 49.90 0.55 66.33
CA ALA A 607 49.09 -0.55 65.81
C ALA A 607 47.98 -0.07 64.83
N ASP A 608 47.34 1.08 65.13
CA ASP A 608 46.32 1.65 64.25
C ASP A 608 46.93 2.25 62.97
N ILE A 609 48.15 2.79 63.03
CA ILE A 609 48.93 3.22 61.85
C ILE A 609 49.23 2.03 60.93
N GLU A 610 49.69 0.89 61.46
CA GLU A 610 50.04 -0.27 60.63
C GLU A 610 48.81 -0.85 59.92
N LYS A 611 47.68 -0.91 60.62
CA LYS A 611 46.37 -1.30 60.06
C LYS A 611 45.90 -0.35 58.95
N LEU A 612 46.23 0.93 59.04
CA LEU A 612 45.97 1.92 57.99
C LEU A 612 46.85 1.72 56.75
N LYS A 613 48.14 1.38 56.93
CA LYS A 613 49.05 1.03 55.82
C LYS A 613 48.55 -0.19 55.04
N GLU A 614 48.14 -1.25 55.74
CA GLU A 614 47.63 -2.47 55.10
C GLU A 614 46.32 -2.21 54.33
N SER A 615 45.41 -1.42 54.90
CA SER A 615 44.17 -0.97 54.24
C SER A 615 44.45 -0.14 52.98
N LEU A 616 45.47 0.71 53.00
CA LEU A 616 45.93 1.46 51.84
C LEU A 616 46.54 0.52 50.78
N HIS A 617 47.44 -0.39 51.18
CA HIS A 617 48.09 -1.34 50.27
C HIS A 617 47.09 -2.23 49.54
N GLN A 618 46.06 -2.72 50.25
CA GLN A 618 44.99 -3.54 49.67
C GLN A 618 44.12 -2.75 48.67
N LYS A 619 43.85 -1.46 48.92
CA LYS A 619 43.17 -0.58 47.95
C LYS A 619 44.03 -0.32 46.72
N ASP A 620 45.33 -0.13 46.91
CA ASP A 620 46.33 0.04 45.86
C ASP A 620 46.42 -1.19 44.93
N MET A 621 46.34 -2.38 45.52
CA MET A 621 46.26 -3.65 44.77
C MET A 621 44.94 -3.77 44.00
N GLY A 622 43.81 -3.34 44.59
CA GLY A 622 42.52 -3.23 43.90
C GLY A 622 42.57 -2.26 42.71
N LEU A 623 43.18 -1.08 42.88
CA LEU A 623 43.34 -0.07 41.83
C LEU A 623 44.22 -0.60 40.66
N ARG A 624 45.29 -1.32 40.98
CA ARG A 624 46.16 -1.98 39.98
C ARG A 624 45.44 -3.12 39.25
N ALA A 625 44.55 -3.84 39.91
CA ALA A 625 43.70 -4.85 39.25
C ALA A 625 42.66 -4.20 38.32
N ALA A 626 42.02 -3.12 38.76
CA ALA A 626 41.05 -2.36 37.96
C ALA A 626 41.67 -1.75 36.69
N HIS A 627 42.88 -1.18 36.79
CA HIS A 627 43.62 -0.70 35.61
C HIS A 627 43.89 -1.81 34.59
N LYS A 628 44.39 -2.98 35.03
CA LYS A 628 44.62 -4.13 34.14
C LYS A 628 43.35 -4.63 33.46
N ALA A 629 42.20 -4.56 34.14
CA ALA A 629 40.91 -4.90 33.56
C ALA A 629 40.44 -3.86 32.52
N LEU A 630 40.73 -2.58 32.75
CA LEU A 630 40.46 -1.50 31.81
C LEU A 630 41.35 -1.59 30.56
N ASP A 631 42.66 -1.84 30.72
CA ASP A 631 43.60 -2.07 29.63
C ASP A 631 43.18 -3.25 28.75
N ALA A 632 42.70 -4.34 29.36
CA ALA A 632 42.16 -5.49 28.63
C ALA A 632 40.92 -5.13 27.80
N LYS A 633 40.04 -4.26 28.32
CA LYS A 633 38.85 -3.78 27.59
C LYS A 633 39.19 -2.79 26.48
N ASP A 634 40.19 -1.94 26.64
CA ASP A 634 40.73 -1.12 25.55
C ASP A 634 41.35 -1.99 24.43
N GLN A 635 42.05 -3.08 24.78
CA GLN A 635 42.54 -4.05 23.79
C GLN A 635 41.41 -4.80 23.06
N GLU A 636 40.34 -5.21 23.77
CA GLU A 636 39.12 -5.75 23.15
C GLU A 636 38.49 -4.75 22.16
N LEU A 637 38.32 -3.49 22.56
CA LEU A 637 37.76 -2.43 21.70
C LEU A 637 38.64 -2.17 20.47
N LYS A 638 39.97 -2.14 20.63
CA LYS A 638 40.92 -2.04 19.52
C LYS A 638 40.83 -3.24 18.57
N ALA A 639 40.61 -4.46 19.08
CA ALA A 639 40.36 -5.64 18.25
C ALA A 639 39.02 -5.58 17.51
N VAL A 640 37.97 -5.03 18.12
CA VAL A 640 36.66 -4.79 17.46
C VAL A 640 36.79 -3.73 16.36
N LEU A 641 37.50 -2.63 16.59
CA LEU A 641 37.83 -1.62 15.59
C LEU A 641 38.56 -2.23 14.38
N ARG A 642 39.62 -3.02 14.59
CA ARG A 642 40.31 -3.72 13.49
C ARG A 642 39.39 -4.64 12.68
N ARG A 643 38.41 -5.29 13.33
CA ARG A 643 37.37 -6.10 12.66
C ARG A 643 36.31 -5.26 11.95
N TRP A 644 36.12 -4.00 12.35
CA TRP A 644 35.29 -3.03 11.64
C TRP A 644 36.01 -2.53 10.39
N ASP A 645 37.25 -2.02 10.52
CA ASP A 645 38.11 -1.61 9.40
C ASP A 645 38.19 -2.67 8.29
N THR A 646 38.22 -3.95 8.69
CA THR A 646 38.31 -5.08 7.75
C THR A 646 37.01 -5.27 6.99
N ARG A 647 35.85 -5.23 7.66
CA ARG A 647 34.54 -5.34 7.02
C ARG A 647 34.18 -4.11 6.18
N GLU A 648 34.64 -2.92 6.56
CA GLU A 648 34.52 -1.70 5.76
C GLU A 648 35.34 -1.82 4.47
N LYS A 649 36.56 -2.39 4.54
CA LYS A 649 37.36 -2.70 3.34
C LYS A 649 36.79 -3.83 2.49
N GLU A 650 36.03 -4.76 3.07
CA GLU A 650 35.27 -5.77 2.33
C GLU A 650 34.04 -5.16 1.64
N LEU A 651 33.30 -4.26 2.32
CA LEU A 651 32.21 -3.48 1.73
C LEU A 651 32.68 -2.62 0.57
N ASN A 652 33.78 -1.88 0.73
CA ASN A 652 34.33 -1.05 -0.34
C ASN A 652 34.74 -1.89 -1.57
N LYS A 653 35.34 -3.08 -1.36
CA LYS A 653 35.62 -4.03 -2.46
C LYS A 653 34.34 -4.54 -3.13
N MET A 654 33.28 -4.81 -2.37
CA MET A 654 31.99 -5.22 -2.92
C MET A 654 31.32 -4.08 -3.71
N GLU A 655 31.50 -2.82 -3.31
CA GLU A 655 30.99 -1.67 -4.05
C GLU A 655 31.81 -1.37 -5.32
N ASP A 656 33.13 -1.56 -5.27
CA ASP A 656 33.98 -1.47 -6.47
C ASP A 656 33.67 -2.59 -7.48
N LEU A 657 33.34 -3.80 -7.00
CA LEU A 657 32.81 -4.90 -7.82
C LEU A 657 31.41 -4.64 -8.41
N LEU A 658 30.69 -3.60 -7.95
CA LEU A 658 29.45 -3.13 -8.59
C LEU A 658 29.70 -2.08 -9.69
N LYS A 659 30.91 -1.52 -9.79
CA LYS A 659 31.24 -0.41 -10.72
C LYS A 659 31.85 -0.86 -12.04
N ASP A 660 32.36 -2.09 -12.14
CA ASP A 660 32.84 -2.69 -13.40
C ASP A 660 32.35 -4.14 -13.57
N PRO A 661 31.43 -4.42 -14.51
CA PRO A 661 30.84 -5.76 -14.70
C PRO A 661 31.68 -6.68 -15.61
N SER A 662 32.90 -6.30 -16.02
CA SER A 662 33.56 -6.91 -17.19
C SER A 662 34.47 -8.12 -16.92
N ASP A 663 35.03 -8.32 -15.72
CA ASP A 663 36.07 -9.34 -15.46
C ASP A 663 35.70 -10.40 -14.41
N ILE A 664 34.61 -11.15 -14.66
CA ILE A 664 34.29 -12.37 -13.89
C ILE A 664 35.24 -13.50 -14.29
N LYS A 665 36.39 -13.59 -13.63
CA LYS A 665 37.27 -14.77 -13.63
C LYS A 665 37.57 -15.24 -12.21
N ARG A 666 37.63 -16.56 -12.04
CA ARG A 666 37.99 -17.24 -10.78
C ARG A 666 39.31 -16.70 -10.22
N PRO A 667 39.45 -16.70 -8.89
CA PRO A 667 40.25 -17.79 -8.32
C PRO A 667 39.43 -18.83 -7.56
N SER A 668 39.79 -20.09 -7.76
CA SER A 668 39.83 -21.05 -6.65
C SER A 668 41.21 -20.96 -6.01
N ASP A 669 41.44 -21.75 -4.96
CA ASP A 669 42.75 -22.01 -4.35
C ASP A 669 43.37 -20.86 -3.53
N LEU A 670 43.19 -20.97 -2.21
CA LEU A 670 44.28 -20.76 -1.24
C LEU A 670 43.88 -21.39 0.10
N SER A 671 44.62 -22.40 0.54
CA SER A 671 44.32 -23.17 1.75
C SER A 671 45.59 -23.50 2.55
N TYR A 672 45.81 -22.80 3.66
CA TYR A 672 46.67 -23.26 4.75
C TYR A 672 46.28 -22.63 6.09
N GLU A 673 46.09 -23.52 7.08
CA GLU A 673 46.41 -23.45 8.51
C GLU A 673 46.58 -22.05 9.16
N THR A 674 45.95 -21.78 10.31
CA THR A 674 46.36 -22.39 11.60
C THR A 674 45.20 -22.46 12.63
N ALA A 675 45.33 -23.35 13.62
CA ALA A 675 44.34 -23.73 14.64
C ALA A 675 43.79 -22.58 15.53
N GLY A 676 42.61 -22.79 16.15
CA GLY A 676 41.99 -21.78 17.04
C GLY A 676 40.75 -22.13 17.90
N ASP A 677 40.31 -23.39 17.97
CA ASP A 677 39.26 -23.91 18.91
C ASP A 677 37.83 -23.30 18.88
N GLY A 678 36.83 -24.05 19.38
CA GLY A 678 35.54 -23.51 19.81
C GLY A 678 34.31 -23.69 18.88
N ILE A 679 33.27 -24.31 19.44
CA ILE A 679 31.83 -24.19 19.06
C ILE A 679 31.43 -24.71 17.66
N VAL A 680 31.16 -26.01 17.59
CA VAL A 680 30.24 -26.60 16.61
C VAL A 680 28.82 -26.10 16.90
N GLY A 681 28.18 -25.39 15.95
CA GLY A 681 26.84 -24.81 16.23
C GLY A 681 25.94 -24.38 15.07
N GLU A 682 26.45 -24.02 13.87
CA GLU A 682 25.58 -23.37 12.86
C GLU A 682 25.79 -23.81 11.39
N THR A 683 26.98 -24.29 11.03
CA THR A 683 27.33 -24.61 9.63
C THR A 683 26.63 -25.85 9.06
N GLY A 684 26.02 -26.68 9.91
CA GLY A 684 25.28 -27.87 9.49
C GLY A 684 23.97 -27.56 8.77
N LEU A 685 23.18 -26.60 9.28
CA LEU A 685 21.82 -26.32 8.77
C LEU A 685 21.87 -25.71 7.36
N LYS A 686 22.71 -24.69 7.18
CA LYS A 686 22.91 -23.97 5.91
C LYS A 686 23.43 -24.90 4.80
N LYS A 687 24.14 -25.99 5.14
CA LYS A 687 24.68 -26.99 4.20
C LYS A 687 23.68 -28.06 3.76
N LEU A 688 22.52 -28.17 4.41
CA LEU A 688 21.39 -28.98 3.95
C LEU A 688 20.43 -28.16 3.07
N GLN A 689 20.13 -26.93 3.46
CA GLN A 689 19.22 -26.06 2.70
C GLN A 689 19.76 -25.69 1.31
N THR A 690 21.07 -25.44 1.19
CA THR A 690 21.74 -25.23 -0.11
C THR A 690 21.68 -26.46 -1.01
N LYS A 691 21.86 -27.67 -0.45
CA LYS A 691 21.75 -28.93 -1.21
C LYS A 691 20.33 -29.26 -1.66
N ALA A 692 19.31 -28.85 -0.90
CA ALA A 692 17.92 -28.97 -1.32
C ALA A 692 17.64 -28.09 -2.55
N ALA A 693 18.04 -26.81 -2.50
CA ALA A 693 17.91 -25.90 -3.63
C ALA A 693 18.70 -26.35 -4.88
N GLU A 694 19.89 -26.92 -4.70
CA GLU A 694 20.70 -27.49 -5.79
C GLU A 694 20.04 -28.72 -6.44
N ALA A 695 19.34 -29.55 -5.64
CA ALA A 695 18.55 -30.68 -6.14
C ALA A 695 17.28 -30.24 -6.89
N GLU A 696 16.56 -29.22 -6.39
CA GLU A 696 15.41 -28.63 -7.08
C GLU A 696 15.82 -27.92 -8.37
N ALA A 697 16.96 -27.24 -8.39
CA ALA A 697 17.53 -26.65 -9.61
C ALA A 697 17.86 -27.71 -10.67
N LEU A 698 18.39 -28.87 -10.27
CA LEU A 698 18.62 -30.01 -11.18
C LEU A 698 17.30 -30.65 -11.66
N ALA A 699 16.26 -30.69 -10.82
CA ALA A 699 14.92 -31.13 -11.24
C ALA A 699 14.31 -30.17 -12.28
N ALA A 700 14.41 -28.86 -12.06
CA ALA A 700 13.95 -27.84 -13.01
C ALA A 700 14.76 -27.84 -14.32
N ALA A 701 16.09 -28.00 -14.23
CA ALA A 701 16.95 -28.11 -15.42
C ALA A 701 16.62 -29.36 -16.25
N THR A 702 16.29 -30.50 -15.62
CA THR A 702 15.94 -31.74 -16.33
C THR A 702 14.51 -31.75 -16.89
N THR A 703 13.56 -31.01 -16.32
CA THR A 703 12.24 -30.79 -16.97
C THR A 703 12.34 -29.81 -18.15
N LEU A 704 13.09 -28.72 -18.03
CA LEU A 704 13.37 -27.80 -19.14
C LEU A 704 14.12 -28.50 -20.28
N LYS A 705 15.10 -29.36 -19.96
CA LYS A 705 15.79 -30.22 -20.93
C LYS A 705 14.80 -31.09 -21.72
N LYS A 706 13.90 -31.81 -21.03
CA LYS A 706 12.85 -32.62 -21.67
C LYS A 706 11.88 -31.78 -22.51
N LEU A 707 11.55 -30.56 -22.10
CA LEU A 707 10.69 -29.65 -22.86
C LEU A 707 11.37 -29.24 -24.19
N ALA A 708 12.66 -28.90 -24.13
CA ALA A 708 13.46 -28.58 -25.32
C ALA A 708 13.66 -29.81 -26.23
N ASP A 709 13.86 -31.01 -25.67
CA ASP A 709 14.00 -32.24 -26.45
C ASP A 709 12.66 -32.62 -27.13
N MET A 710 11.51 -32.38 -26.49
CA MET A 710 10.18 -32.51 -27.14
C MET A 710 9.93 -31.48 -28.24
N ALA A 711 10.32 -30.22 -28.03
CA ALA A 711 10.23 -29.18 -29.06
C ALA A 711 11.08 -29.52 -30.30
N ASN A 712 12.31 -30.01 -30.08
CA ASN A 712 13.16 -30.52 -31.16
C ASN A 712 12.59 -31.78 -31.83
N GLY A 713 11.84 -32.61 -31.10
CA GLY A 713 11.07 -33.73 -31.66
C GLY A 713 10.02 -33.28 -32.68
N PHE A 714 9.20 -32.29 -32.31
CA PHE A 714 8.20 -31.69 -33.22
C PHE A 714 8.83 -31.06 -34.47
N LEU A 715 10.02 -30.45 -34.35
CA LEU A 715 10.75 -29.89 -35.50
C LEU A 715 11.40 -30.96 -36.40
N ARG A 716 11.53 -32.23 -35.94
CA ARG A 716 12.11 -33.34 -36.71
C ARG A 716 11.09 -34.30 -37.32
N SER A 717 9.86 -34.36 -36.84
CA SER A 717 8.82 -35.26 -37.39
C SER A 717 8.23 -34.78 -38.73
N GLY A 718 8.41 -33.52 -39.08
CA GLY A 718 7.78 -32.89 -40.26
C GLY A 718 8.47 -33.09 -41.61
N LYS A 719 8.99 -34.28 -41.96
CA LYS A 719 9.46 -34.58 -43.35
C LYS A 719 9.72 -36.06 -43.71
N THR A 720 8.66 -36.75 -44.18
CA THR A 720 8.70 -37.98 -45.01
C THR A 720 7.39 -38.08 -45.77
N GLY A 721 7.25 -38.12 -47.10
CA GLY A 721 8.13 -37.98 -48.29
C GLY A 721 7.22 -38.01 -49.53
N PRO A 722 7.67 -38.28 -50.78
CA PRO A 722 9.03 -38.36 -51.32
C PRO A 722 9.31 -37.22 -52.35
N ALA A 723 10.34 -37.37 -53.19
CA ALA A 723 10.87 -36.33 -54.09
C ALA A 723 10.38 -36.38 -55.54
N ILE A 724 10.47 -35.24 -56.23
CA ILE A 724 10.79 -35.14 -57.67
C ILE A 724 11.88 -34.06 -57.82
N ASP A 725 12.94 -34.34 -58.59
CA ASP A 725 14.05 -33.42 -58.90
C ASP A 725 13.70 -32.42 -60.02
N LEU A 726 14.28 -31.21 -59.98
CA LEU A 726 15.09 -30.70 -61.10
C LEU A 726 15.97 -29.47 -60.74
N VAL A 727 17.29 -29.62 -60.92
CA VAL A 727 18.29 -28.68 -61.50
C VAL A 727 17.91 -27.16 -61.49
N ALA A 728 18.44 -26.25 -60.68
CA ALA A 728 19.84 -25.86 -60.34
C ALA A 728 20.48 -24.74 -61.21
N ALA A 729 20.59 -23.53 -60.63
CA ALA A 729 21.63 -22.50 -60.84
C ALA A 729 21.46 -21.44 -59.70
N SER A 730 22.42 -21.02 -58.87
CA SER A 730 23.87 -20.80 -58.99
C SER A 730 24.28 -19.48 -59.65
N ARG A 731 24.23 -18.35 -58.90
CA ARG A 731 25.41 -17.45 -58.78
C ARG A 731 25.35 -16.50 -57.58
N SER A 732 26.50 -16.28 -56.96
CA SER A 732 26.80 -15.20 -56.00
C SER A 732 27.67 -14.11 -56.68
N VAL A 733 27.69 -12.90 -56.12
CA VAL A 733 28.87 -12.00 -56.02
C VAL A 733 28.72 -11.15 -54.75
N ASP A 734 29.83 -10.92 -54.04
CA ASP A 734 29.92 -10.26 -52.72
C ASP A 734 30.27 -8.75 -52.79
N SER A 735 30.45 -8.16 -51.59
CA SER A 735 31.06 -6.83 -51.26
C SER A 735 30.05 -5.67 -51.09
N ASN A 736 30.20 -4.76 -50.10
CA ASN A 736 31.42 -4.38 -49.37
C ASN A 736 31.14 -4.00 -47.88
N LYS A 737 32.17 -3.52 -47.16
CA LYS A 737 32.29 -3.39 -45.70
C LYS A 737 32.47 -1.93 -45.23
N GLY A 738 31.90 -1.56 -44.07
CA GLY A 738 32.23 -0.30 -43.36
C GLY A 738 31.29 0.06 -42.20
N ASP A 739 31.85 0.40 -41.03
CA ASP A 739 31.14 0.83 -39.82
C ASP A 739 30.95 2.36 -39.73
N SER A 740 29.81 2.85 -39.21
CA SER A 740 29.80 3.86 -38.13
C SER A 740 28.40 4.21 -37.57
N LYS A 741 28.37 4.32 -36.24
CA LYS A 741 27.34 4.74 -35.25
C LYS A 741 26.45 5.98 -35.60
N ILE A 742 25.26 6.01 -34.98
CA ILE A 742 24.31 7.13 -34.71
C ILE A 742 23.16 7.39 -35.73
N GLU A 743 21.99 7.70 -35.16
CA GLU A 743 20.62 7.89 -35.72
C GLU A 743 20.38 9.25 -36.42
N PRO A 744 19.16 9.57 -36.95
CA PRO A 744 17.96 8.74 -37.27
C PRO A 744 17.47 8.91 -38.74
N ASN A 745 16.26 8.41 -39.03
CA ASN A 745 15.39 8.74 -40.18
C ASN A 745 15.88 8.41 -41.60
N LYS A 746 15.47 7.23 -42.13
CA LYS A 746 15.28 7.06 -43.59
C LYS A 746 14.26 6.00 -44.04
N GLY A 747 13.07 6.00 -43.42
CA GLY A 747 11.93 5.12 -43.79
C GLY A 747 11.25 5.43 -45.14
N MET A 748 12.00 5.80 -46.17
CA MET A 748 11.49 6.29 -47.47
C MET A 748 12.13 5.59 -48.69
N GLY A 749 13.14 4.73 -48.51
CA GLY A 749 13.82 4.07 -49.64
C GLY A 749 13.02 2.93 -50.28
N VAL A 750 12.38 2.09 -49.46
CA VAL A 750 11.73 0.84 -49.90
C VAL A 750 10.47 1.12 -50.75
N ILE A 751 9.79 2.25 -50.51
CA ILE A 751 8.60 2.65 -51.27
C ILE A 751 8.99 3.04 -52.71
N LEU A 752 10.06 3.81 -52.90
CA LEU A 752 10.50 4.25 -54.23
C LEU A 752 10.96 3.08 -55.12
N ASP A 753 11.62 2.06 -54.57
CA ASP A 753 11.96 0.86 -55.34
C ASP A 753 10.72 -0.01 -55.65
N ALA A 754 9.71 -0.03 -54.77
CA ALA A 754 8.43 -0.68 -55.05
C ALA A 754 7.64 0.06 -56.14
N GLU A 755 7.52 1.39 -56.06
CA GLU A 755 6.90 2.23 -57.11
C GLU A 755 7.59 2.04 -58.47
N LYS A 756 8.92 1.92 -58.48
CA LYS A 756 9.70 1.72 -59.70
C LYS A 756 9.52 0.31 -60.30
N GLN A 757 9.31 -0.72 -59.47
CA GLN A 757 8.93 -2.05 -59.93
C GLN A 757 7.48 -2.09 -60.42
N ILE A 758 6.56 -1.39 -59.75
CA ILE A 758 5.15 -1.25 -60.16
C ILE A 758 5.06 -0.52 -61.51
N ALA A 759 5.82 0.57 -61.70
CA ALA A 759 5.92 1.26 -63.00
C ALA A 759 6.49 0.35 -64.10
N GLY A 760 7.47 -0.50 -63.77
CA GLY A 760 7.99 -1.52 -64.68
C GLY A 760 6.94 -2.58 -65.07
N LEU A 761 6.10 -3.00 -64.12
CA LEU A 761 4.98 -3.93 -64.39
C LEU A 761 3.87 -3.27 -65.23
N PHE A 762 3.57 -1.99 -65.01
CA PHE A 762 2.63 -1.25 -65.87
C PHE A 762 3.17 -1.09 -67.29
N ALA A 763 4.45 -0.75 -67.47
CA ALA A 763 5.08 -0.68 -68.80
C ALA A 763 5.06 -2.04 -69.51
N LEU A 764 5.33 -3.14 -68.79
CA LEU A 764 5.21 -4.50 -69.33
C LEU A 764 3.76 -4.85 -69.72
N THR A 765 2.78 -4.30 -68.98
CA THR A 765 1.35 -4.50 -69.26
C THR A 765 0.89 -3.69 -70.47
N GLU A 766 1.33 -2.44 -70.65
CA GLU A 766 1.11 -1.69 -71.89
C GLU A 766 1.78 -2.36 -73.09
N GLN A 767 2.98 -2.91 -72.91
CA GLN A 767 3.67 -3.66 -73.96
C GLN A 767 2.89 -4.94 -74.34
N LEU A 768 2.32 -5.66 -73.37
CA LEU A 768 1.43 -6.80 -73.63
C LEU A 768 0.10 -6.40 -74.28
N ILE A 769 -0.49 -5.25 -73.94
CA ILE A 769 -1.72 -4.73 -74.56
C ILE A 769 -1.47 -4.30 -76.02
N THR A 770 -0.29 -3.76 -76.32
CA THR A 770 0.10 -3.36 -77.67
C THR A 770 0.52 -4.55 -78.54
N ASP A 771 1.26 -5.54 -78.01
CA ASP A 771 1.52 -6.82 -78.71
C ASP A 771 0.21 -7.63 -78.92
N ALA A 772 -0.78 -7.50 -78.02
CA ALA A 772 -2.11 -8.09 -78.19
C ALA A 772 -3.00 -7.34 -79.22
N GLY A 773 -2.56 -6.19 -79.73
CA GLY A 773 -3.24 -5.46 -80.81
C GLY A 773 -4.56 -4.77 -80.42
N ILE A 774 -4.81 -4.53 -79.12
CA ILE A 774 -6.08 -3.95 -78.65
C ILE A 774 -5.91 -2.46 -78.32
N ASN A 775 -6.08 -1.58 -79.32
CA ASN A 775 -6.28 -0.15 -79.04
C ASN A 775 -6.98 0.64 -80.18
N GLY A 776 -8.17 1.19 -79.87
CA GLY A 776 -8.61 2.52 -80.30
C GLY A 776 -9.18 2.73 -81.71
N ALA A 777 -10.52 2.79 -81.81
CA ALA A 777 -11.27 3.76 -82.61
C ALA A 777 -12.76 3.76 -82.21
N GLN A 778 -13.59 4.81 -82.29
CA GLN A 778 -13.52 6.27 -82.21
C GLN A 778 -14.91 6.77 -82.70
N GLN A 779 -15.59 7.63 -81.94
CA GLN A 779 -16.83 8.32 -82.32
C GLN A 779 -16.58 9.41 -83.40
N PRO A 780 -17.61 10.06 -84.04
CA PRO A 780 -19.07 9.87 -83.99
C PRO A 780 -19.80 9.91 -85.38
N HIS A 781 -21.14 9.99 -85.37
CA HIS A 781 -22.01 10.71 -86.35
C HIS A 781 -22.12 10.23 -87.83
N LEU A 782 -23.29 9.66 -88.23
CA LEU A 782 -24.28 10.29 -89.15
C LEU A 782 -25.40 9.34 -89.67
N GLN A 783 -26.62 9.55 -89.17
CA GLN A 783 -27.87 9.72 -89.93
C GLN A 783 -28.05 9.11 -91.36
N ASN A 784 -28.84 8.03 -91.46
CA ASN A 784 -29.97 7.80 -92.40
C ASN A 784 -30.65 6.47 -91.99
N GLN A 785 -31.98 6.27 -91.88
CA GLN A 785 -33.19 6.60 -92.65
C GLN A 785 -33.68 5.42 -93.54
N ASN A 786 -34.93 4.99 -93.28
CA ASN A 786 -35.83 4.08 -94.05
C ASN A 786 -35.72 2.55 -93.88
N MET A 787 -36.91 1.98 -93.63
CA MET A 787 -37.34 0.56 -93.54
C MET A 787 -36.74 -0.28 -92.41
#